data_AF-A0AAJ7EJ16-F1
#
_entry.id   AF-A0AAJ7EJ16-F1
#
_cell.length_a   1.000
_cell.length_b   1.000
_cell.length_c   1.000
_cell.angle_alpha   90.00
_cell.angle_beta   90.00
_cell.angle_gamma   90.00
#
_symmetry.space_group_name_H-M   'P 1'
#
loop_
_entity.id
_entity.type
_entity.pdbx_description
1 polymer ?
#
loop_
_entity_poly.entity_id
_entity_poly.type
_entity_poly.pdbx_seq_one_letter_code
_entity_poly.pdbx_strand_id
1 'polypeptide(L)'
;MRTRLPRCRPLSTRILVIFLLLLALALYCIYYNATPSGYKPSSSLVNTVNDEPKPPRSIVPEHHQIQKVKEEQCPIMKESVADIDTVSIFPSFDFQPSWLRTKEFWDRTFEDRYEKIRNDSRRPGLKVIVVPHSHNDPGWLKTFEQYFEWKTKNIINNIVIKLNQHPNMTFIWTEISFLNAWWETSHPVKQKALKKLIKEGRLEITTGGWVMPDEACTHIYALIDQFIEGHHWVKTNLGVTPKIGWSIDPFGHGPTVPYLLDQSGLEGAIIQRIHYAWKQWLAQRQIEEFLWVPGWTSKKPSLIVHNQPFDIYSIKSTCGPHPSICLSYDFRKIPGEYSEYTAKHEEITEHNLHSKSKTLLEEYERIGSLTTHNVVLVPLGDDFRYEFDSEFDAQYVNYMKMFNYINSHKEQFHAEVQFGTPLDYFNAMKERLNGNIPSLKGDFFVYSDIFSEGKPAYWSGYYTTRPYLKILARQFEHQLRTSEIIFTLVSNFIRQSTDHRLISSEKRLEKHYEQLVNARRNLGLFQHHDAITGTSKANVMNDYGTKLFTSLYHCIRLQESALTSLMIPDEKLHSQSILQSEVEWETYGAPVRKLQVSLIDRKKIILFNPLAERRTEVITVRSNTTDIRVYDSRTRQHVEYQITPIIEVLDNGKRVISNTNFDIQFVATLPALTTVTFKLEEHVNTSKHCLVFCNNCNDNNSEKPPNFVIKKMMPGDIQLENSVLKLLVNRNNGFLKQVYRKDARKKNTVEIQFGAYQSAQRHSGAYLFMPDYDAPERHVLSQYANWNSAQDDNIIIISGPVSTKITTMYMPFLIHTITIYNVEEPAMLHAISIENVVDFENPPKNRETELFMRIETNILNGEPPEFYTDQNGFQYQKRVKVEKLGIEANYYPITTMAWIQDDDTRITLITNHAQGASAFEPGRLEVMLDRRTLYDDFRGIGEGVVDNKQTTFQNWLLIEATNFEKTKRDTSEKFQNVHERFFRPEEKTTDYQLPSQTADYLSRCLNYPVNIYLVDTSEVGEIQVKKYQSFVQNFPPGIHLVTMRTITDDILEQFPSSSCYMVLQRPAHSCTVGLRRPKPTAFTPKTQFNGLRIKNLTSVSLTGLKTYKTLVDIEDVKLEPVEVKTYKVKF
;
A
#
# COMPACT_ATOMS: atom_id res chain seq x y z
N MET A 1 35.86 -55.93 -18.72
CA MET A 1 37.18 -56.59 -18.80
C MET A 1 38.29 -55.57 -18.53
N ARG A 2 39.18 -55.95 -17.60
CA ARG A 2 40.50 -55.45 -17.18
C ARG A 2 41.24 -54.31 -17.95
N THR A 3 41.71 -53.33 -17.14
CA THR A 3 43.07 -52.70 -17.02
C THR A 3 43.64 -51.85 -18.17
N ARG A 4 44.47 -50.81 -18.01
CA ARG A 4 45.09 -50.01 -16.91
C ARG A 4 45.76 -48.79 -17.59
N LEU A 5 45.72 -47.59 -17.00
CA LEU A 5 46.56 -46.43 -17.35
C LEU A 5 47.57 -46.16 -16.20
N PRO A 6 48.81 -45.68 -16.47
CA PRO A 6 49.83 -45.46 -15.44
C PRO A 6 49.77 -44.07 -14.80
N ARG A 7 50.25 -44.02 -13.55
CA ARG A 7 50.27 -42.90 -12.59
C ARG A 7 51.25 -41.78 -12.97
N CYS A 8 50.82 -40.53 -12.81
CA CYS A 8 51.69 -39.36 -12.66
C CYS A 8 52.13 -39.17 -11.19
N ARG A 9 53.39 -38.76 -10.98
CA ARG A 9 53.96 -38.38 -9.67
C ARG A 9 53.49 -36.97 -9.27
N PRO A 10 53.35 -36.66 -7.97
CA PRO A 10 52.95 -35.33 -7.52
C PRO A 10 54.12 -34.34 -7.56
N LEU A 11 53.88 -33.15 -8.13
CA LEU A 11 54.78 -32.01 -8.01
C LEU A 11 54.76 -31.49 -6.56
N SER A 12 55.95 -31.23 -6.01
CA SER A 12 56.19 -30.72 -4.66
C SER A 12 55.46 -29.39 -4.41
N THR A 13 54.66 -29.35 -3.35
CA THR A 13 53.91 -28.18 -2.82
C THR A 13 54.81 -26.97 -2.53
N ARG A 14 56.13 -27.16 -2.39
CA ARG A 14 57.09 -26.06 -2.16
C ARG A 14 57.31 -25.18 -3.40
N ILE A 15 57.16 -25.72 -4.61
CA ILE A 15 57.38 -24.95 -5.86
C ILE A 15 56.21 -24.00 -6.12
N LEU A 16 54.98 -24.43 -5.80
CA LEU A 16 53.77 -23.61 -5.96
C LEU A 16 53.78 -22.40 -5.00
N VAL A 17 54.26 -22.58 -3.77
CA VAL A 17 54.34 -21.49 -2.77
C VAL A 17 55.41 -20.45 -3.16
N ILE A 18 56.55 -20.89 -3.69
CA ILE A 18 57.59 -19.97 -4.18
C ILE A 18 57.09 -19.17 -5.40
N PHE A 19 56.34 -19.82 -6.29
CA PHE A 19 55.78 -19.15 -7.47
C PHE A 19 54.73 -18.09 -7.09
N LEU A 20 53.88 -18.38 -6.09
CA LEU A 20 52.88 -17.42 -5.59
C LEU A 20 53.50 -16.23 -4.85
N LEU A 21 54.60 -16.44 -4.11
CA LEU A 21 55.34 -15.36 -3.45
C LEU A 21 56.04 -14.44 -4.44
N LEU A 22 56.62 -15.00 -5.52
CA LEU A 22 57.25 -14.21 -6.58
C LEU A 22 56.21 -13.40 -7.38
N LEU A 23 55.01 -13.94 -7.60
CA LEU A 23 53.92 -13.22 -8.27
C LEU A 23 53.40 -12.05 -7.43
N ALA A 24 53.31 -12.23 -6.11
CA ALA A 24 52.91 -11.17 -5.18
C ALA A 24 53.94 -10.02 -5.10
N LEU A 25 55.24 -10.35 -5.12
CA LEU A 25 56.30 -9.33 -5.15
C LEU A 25 56.33 -8.55 -6.47
N ALA A 26 56.09 -9.23 -7.60
CA ALA A 26 56.03 -8.58 -8.91
C ALA A 26 54.84 -7.59 -9.01
N LEU A 27 53.68 -7.96 -8.48
CA LEU A 27 52.50 -7.08 -8.43
C LEU A 27 52.71 -5.88 -7.49
N TYR A 28 53.41 -6.08 -6.37
CA TYR A 28 53.76 -5.00 -5.44
C TYR A 28 54.72 -3.97 -6.07
N CYS A 29 55.69 -4.41 -6.87
CA CYS A 29 56.62 -3.52 -7.58
C CYS A 29 55.97 -2.76 -8.76
N ILE A 30 54.93 -3.31 -9.39
CA ILE A 30 54.20 -2.63 -10.47
C ILE A 30 53.28 -1.54 -9.90
N TYR A 31 52.73 -1.74 -8.70
CA TYR A 31 51.84 -0.76 -8.05
C TYR A 31 52.55 0.53 -7.62
N TYR A 32 53.85 0.48 -7.31
CA TYR A 32 54.59 1.64 -6.79
C TYR A 32 55.34 2.48 -7.83
N ASN A 33 55.40 2.06 -9.09
CA ASN A 33 56.20 2.72 -10.14
C ASN A 33 55.39 3.54 -11.18
N ALA A 34 54.11 3.82 -10.93
CA ALA A 34 53.29 4.62 -11.83
C ALA A 34 52.84 5.95 -11.19
N THR A 35 53.76 6.90 -11.06
CA THR A 35 53.44 8.34 -11.03
C THR A 35 54.41 9.12 -11.92
N PRO A 36 53.91 9.92 -12.87
CA PRO A 36 54.66 11.03 -13.44
C PRO A 36 54.29 12.35 -12.74
N SER A 37 55.33 13.09 -12.43
CA SER A 37 55.38 14.41 -11.81
C SER A 37 55.19 15.56 -12.80
N GLY A 38 54.84 16.74 -12.28
CA GLY A 38 55.22 18.02 -12.89
C GLY A 38 54.27 19.19 -12.59
N TYR A 39 54.61 20.10 -11.66
CA TYR A 39 55.36 21.33 -11.96
C TYR A 39 55.63 22.16 -10.69
N LYS A 40 56.75 22.90 -10.72
CA LYS A 40 57.42 23.65 -9.63
C LYS A 40 57.17 25.18 -9.73
N PRO A 41 57.65 25.99 -8.75
CA PRO A 41 57.06 27.25 -8.29
C PRO A 41 57.87 28.53 -8.56
N SER A 42 57.36 29.67 -8.07
CA SER A 42 58.06 30.92 -7.72
C SER A 42 57.38 31.54 -6.48
N SER A 43 57.88 32.51 -5.71
CA SER A 43 59.21 32.81 -5.12
C SER A 43 59.02 33.99 -4.14
N SER A 44 59.36 33.80 -2.85
CA SER A 44 59.95 34.74 -1.85
C SER A 44 59.66 36.27 -1.82
N LEU A 45 59.40 36.81 -0.61
CA LEU A 45 60.15 37.88 0.12
C LEU A 45 59.34 38.32 1.38
N VAL A 46 59.68 37.89 2.60
CA VAL A 46 60.54 38.53 3.64
C VAL A 46 60.12 39.94 4.09
N ASN A 47 59.70 40.09 5.36
CA ASN A 47 60.33 41.01 6.31
C ASN A 47 59.92 40.73 7.79
N THR A 48 60.96 40.63 8.61
CA THR A 48 61.14 40.64 10.08
C THR A 48 60.71 42.01 10.69
N VAL A 49 60.47 42.29 11.98
CA VAL A 49 60.86 41.71 13.29
C VAL A 49 60.14 42.49 14.44
N ASN A 50 60.00 41.84 15.61
CA ASN A 50 60.01 42.33 17.01
C ASN A 50 58.79 42.86 17.84
N ASP A 51 58.74 42.25 19.03
CA ASP A 51 58.53 42.75 20.41
C ASP A 51 57.15 42.64 21.12
N GLU A 52 57.26 42.11 22.35
CA GLU A 52 56.26 41.60 23.31
C GLU A 52 55.47 42.70 24.11
N PRO A 53 54.84 42.43 25.28
CA PRO A 53 53.46 41.96 25.47
C PRO A 53 52.59 42.91 26.36
N LYS A 54 51.26 42.80 26.32
CA LYS A 54 50.37 43.34 27.38
C LYS A 54 49.20 42.40 27.72
N PRO A 55 48.80 42.26 29.01
CA PRO A 55 47.83 41.27 29.50
C PRO A 55 46.41 41.90 29.65
N PRO A 56 45.39 41.18 30.14
CA PRO A 56 44.14 40.91 29.43
C PRO A 56 42.98 41.86 29.81
N ARG A 57 41.96 41.98 28.94
CA ARG A 57 40.66 42.57 29.31
C ARG A 57 39.48 41.70 28.87
N SER A 58 38.82 41.17 29.92
CA SER A 58 37.38 40.88 30.07
C SER A 58 36.56 40.48 28.85
N ILE A 59 36.16 39.21 28.85
CA ILE A 59 35.11 38.62 28.03
C ILE A 59 33.75 39.22 28.42
N VAL A 60 33.08 39.85 27.47
CA VAL A 60 31.63 40.07 27.46
C VAL A 60 31.08 39.22 26.31
N PRO A 61 30.05 38.36 26.52
CA PRO A 61 29.55 37.51 25.44
C PRO A 61 28.77 38.35 24.42
N GLU A 62 29.25 38.37 23.17
CA GLU A 62 28.48 38.87 22.03
C GLU A 62 27.24 38.01 21.81
N HIS A 63 26.09 38.67 21.79
CA HIS A 63 24.81 38.12 21.36
C HIS A 63 24.96 37.40 20.01
N HIS A 64 24.84 36.07 20.02
CA HIS A 64 24.58 35.30 18.82
C HIS A 64 23.24 35.75 18.21
N GLN A 65 23.33 36.44 17.08
CA GLN A 65 22.19 36.64 16.19
C GLN A 65 21.68 35.28 15.75
N ILE A 66 20.52 34.90 16.30
CA ILE A 66 19.71 33.79 15.82
C ILE A 66 19.34 34.13 14.37
N GLN A 67 19.96 33.44 13.40
CA GLN A 67 19.42 33.38 12.04
C GLN A 67 17.98 32.85 12.16
N LYS A 68 17.00 33.74 12.01
CA LYS A 68 15.59 33.37 11.84
C LYS A 68 15.49 32.49 10.60
N VAL A 69 15.35 31.18 10.80
CA VAL A 69 14.82 30.28 9.77
C VAL A 69 13.47 30.87 9.37
N LYS A 70 13.30 31.29 8.11
CA LYS A 70 12.01 31.77 7.60
C LYS A 70 10.99 30.65 7.85
N GLU A 71 9.95 30.93 8.64
CA GLU A 71 8.82 30.03 8.77
C GLU A 71 8.24 29.78 7.38
N GLU A 72 8.18 28.51 6.96
CA GLU A 72 7.57 28.13 5.69
C GLU A 72 6.09 28.53 5.71
N GLN A 73 5.64 29.24 4.67
CA GLN A 73 4.22 29.53 4.48
C GLN A 73 3.50 28.22 4.16
N CYS A 74 2.31 28.02 4.76
CA CYS A 74 1.50 26.84 4.49
C CYS A 74 1.10 26.82 3.01
N PRO A 75 1.46 25.77 2.24
CA PRO A 75 1.23 25.75 0.80
C PRO A 75 -0.27 25.53 0.52
N ILE A 76 -0.94 26.54 -0.02
CA ILE A 76 -2.30 26.40 -0.54
C ILE A 76 -2.21 25.68 -1.88
N MET A 77 -2.69 24.44 -1.94
CA MET A 77 -2.72 23.64 -3.15
C MET A 77 -4.02 23.92 -3.90
N LYS A 78 -3.92 24.17 -5.21
CA LYS A 78 -5.08 24.30 -6.08
C LYS A 78 -5.44 22.95 -6.68
N GLU A 79 -6.73 22.73 -6.88
CA GLU A 79 -7.22 21.55 -7.57
C GLU A 79 -6.77 21.55 -9.04
N SER A 80 -6.54 20.37 -9.61
CA SER A 80 -6.23 20.25 -11.04
C SER A 80 -7.43 20.67 -11.90
N VAL A 81 -7.13 21.32 -13.02
CA VAL A 81 -8.08 21.53 -14.12
C VAL A 81 -7.84 20.44 -15.17
N ALA A 82 -8.90 19.77 -15.59
CA ALA A 82 -8.86 18.71 -16.59
C ALA A 82 -10.04 18.81 -17.56
N ASP A 83 -9.88 18.25 -18.75
CA ASP A 83 -10.94 18.18 -19.77
C ASP A 83 -12.07 17.19 -19.37
N ILE A 84 -11.74 16.21 -18.53
CA ILE A 84 -12.66 15.19 -18.00
C ILE A 84 -12.53 15.19 -16.46
N ASP A 85 -13.64 15.45 -15.77
CA ASP A 85 -13.75 15.33 -14.32
C ASP A 85 -14.74 14.22 -13.98
N THR A 86 -14.24 13.11 -13.44
CA THR A 86 -15.06 11.92 -13.21
C THR A 86 -16.16 12.14 -12.18
N VAL A 87 -15.95 12.99 -11.17
CA VAL A 87 -16.94 13.29 -10.13
C VAL A 87 -18.11 14.07 -10.71
N SER A 88 -17.83 15.04 -11.58
CA SER A 88 -18.86 15.88 -12.20
C SER A 88 -19.67 15.14 -13.27
N ILE A 89 -19.03 14.26 -14.03
CA ILE A 89 -19.63 13.60 -15.20
C ILE A 89 -20.42 12.35 -14.80
N PHE A 90 -19.92 11.55 -13.87
CA PHE A 90 -20.52 10.24 -13.55
C PHE A 90 -22.01 10.29 -13.17
N PRO A 91 -22.50 11.24 -12.35
CA PRO A 91 -23.94 11.33 -12.01
C PRO A 91 -24.87 11.59 -13.22
N SER A 92 -24.32 12.12 -14.32
CA SER A 92 -25.07 12.44 -15.53
C SER A 92 -25.45 11.19 -16.35
N PHE A 93 -24.82 10.05 -16.07
CA PHE A 93 -25.03 8.83 -16.86
C PHE A 93 -26.44 8.25 -16.69
N ASP A 94 -26.81 7.47 -17.71
CA ASP A 94 -27.88 6.49 -17.61
C ASP A 94 -27.26 5.18 -17.10
N PHE A 95 -27.69 4.74 -15.91
CA PHE A 95 -27.20 3.52 -15.28
C PHE A 95 -28.06 2.30 -15.59
N GLN A 96 -29.21 2.49 -16.24
CA GLN A 96 -30.09 1.42 -16.70
C GLN A 96 -30.45 1.52 -18.19
N PRO A 97 -29.46 1.72 -19.10
CA PRO A 97 -29.75 1.75 -20.52
C PRO A 97 -30.34 0.43 -21.04
N SER A 98 -31.12 0.52 -22.11
CA SER A 98 -31.84 -0.64 -22.68
C SER A 98 -30.92 -1.81 -23.10
N TRP A 99 -29.66 -1.52 -23.44
CA TRP A 99 -28.68 -2.51 -23.89
C TRP A 99 -28.06 -3.34 -22.75
N LEU A 100 -28.28 -3.01 -21.47
CA LEU A 100 -27.80 -3.84 -20.34
C LEU A 100 -28.25 -5.30 -20.43
N ARG A 101 -29.43 -5.54 -21.02
CA ARG A 101 -29.97 -6.90 -21.24
C ARG A 101 -29.18 -7.70 -22.26
N THR A 102 -28.63 -7.04 -23.28
CA THR A 102 -27.79 -7.67 -24.31
C THR A 102 -26.32 -7.68 -23.91
N LYS A 103 -25.92 -6.87 -22.91
CA LYS A 103 -24.53 -6.66 -22.47
C LYS A 103 -23.61 -6.10 -23.56
N GLU A 104 -24.20 -5.49 -24.57
CA GLU A 104 -23.48 -4.96 -25.72
C GLU A 104 -23.96 -3.53 -25.95
N PHE A 105 -23.12 -2.53 -25.62
CA PHE A 105 -23.48 -1.12 -25.85
C PHE A 105 -23.37 -0.71 -27.32
N TRP A 106 -22.83 -1.58 -28.18
CA TRP A 106 -22.68 -1.33 -29.60
C TRP A 106 -24.04 -1.42 -30.30
N ASP A 107 -24.68 -0.27 -30.47
CA ASP A 107 -26.00 -0.16 -31.06
C ASP A 107 -25.94 0.38 -32.52
N ARG A 108 -27.11 0.66 -33.10
CA ARG A 108 -27.20 1.20 -34.47
C ARG A 108 -26.51 2.56 -34.61
N THR A 109 -26.42 3.36 -33.54
CA THR A 109 -25.75 4.66 -33.59
C THR A 109 -24.24 4.51 -33.78
N PHE A 110 -23.64 3.52 -33.11
CA PHE A 110 -22.24 3.17 -33.31
C PHE A 110 -22.01 2.59 -34.72
N GLU A 111 -22.91 1.73 -35.19
CA GLU A 111 -22.81 1.12 -36.51
C GLU A 111 -22.93 2.17 -37.64
N ASP A 112 -23.93 3.07 -37.58
CA ASP A 112 -24.09 4.16 -38.56
C ASP A 112 -22.85 5.08 -38.59
N ARG A 113 -22.27 5.36 -37.42
CA ARG A 113 -21.02 6.14 -37.32
C ARG A 113 -19.86 5.39 -37.94
N TYR A 114 -19.71 4.08 -37.67
CA TYR A 114 -18.70 3.23 -38.29
C TYR A 114 -18.84 3.22 -39.81
N GLU A 115 -20.03 2.95 -40.35
CA GLU A 115 -20.30 2.95 -41.80
C GLU A 115 -19.92 4.29 -42.46
N LYS A 116 -20.21 5.41 -41.79
CA LYS A 116 -19.83 6.75 -42.26
C LYS A 116 -18.31 6.98 -42.23
N ILE A 117 -17.65 6.58 -41.14
CA ILE A 117 -16.19 6.74 -40.96
C ILE A 117 -15.41 5.87 -41.95
N ARG A 118 -15.88 4.63 -42.19
CA ARG A 118 -15.26 3.69 -43.13
C ARG A 118 -15.16 4.25 -44.54
N ASN A 119 -16.15 5.05 -44.95
CA ASN A 119 -16.21 5.66 -46.27
C ASN A 119 -15.46 7.01 -46.39
N ASP A 120 -14.83 7.52 -45.31
CA ASP A 120 -14.08 8.78 -45.34
C ASP A 120 -12.65 8.57 -45.87
N SER A 121 -12.41 8.95 -47.13
CA SER A 121 -11.12 8.84 -47.80
C SER A 121 -9.98 9.65 -47.18
N ARG A 122 -10.28 10.58 -46.26
CA ARG A 122 -9.26 11.37 -45.54
C ARG A 122 -8.70 10.63 -44.33
N ARG A 123 -9.33 9.53 -43.91
CA ARG A 123 -8.92 8.77 -42.73
C ARG A 123 -7.67 7.93 -43.06
N PRO A 124 -6.65 7.92 -42.19
CA PRO A 124 -5.49 7.04 -42.41
C PRO A 124 -5.94 5.58 -42.42
N GLY A 125 -5.30 4.76 -43.25
CA GLY A 125 -5.57 3.31 -43.30
C GLY A 125 -5.43 2.66 -41.93
N LEU A 126 -6.25 1.64 -41.65
CA LEU A 126 -6.29 0.96 -40.36
C LEU A 126 -4.93 0.32 -40.06
N LYS A 127 -4.40 0.51 -38.84
CA LYS A 127 -3.23 -0.23 -38.35
C LYS A 127 -3.63 -1.01 -37.11
N VAL A 128 -3.51 -2.33 -37.17
CA VAL A 128 -3.89 -3.24 -36.08
C VAL A 128 -2.65 -3.87 -35.49
N ILE A 129 -2.49 -3.70 -34.18
CA ILE A 129 -1.44 -4.31 -33.38
C ILE A 129 -2.09 -5.38 -32.51
N VAL A 130 -1.92 -6.64 -32.91
CA VAL A 130 -2.39 -7.79 -32.13
C VAL A 130 -1.34 -8.14 -31.10
N VAL A 131 -1.72 -8.21 -29.83
CA VAL A 131 -0.81 -8.35 -28.67
C VAL A 131 -1.10 -9.67 -27.95
N PRO A 132 -0.35 -10.74 -28.27
CA PRO A 132 -0.42 -11.98 -27.53
C PRO A 132 -0.04 -11.80 -26.06
N HIS A 133 -0.90 -12.28 -25.16
CA HIS A 133 -0.69 -12.17 -23.71
C HIS A 133 -1.23 -13.40 -22.96
N SER A 134 -0.83 -13.55 -21.70
CA SER A 134 -1.35 -14.56 -20.79
C SER A 134 -1.48 -13.95 -19.41
N HIS A 135 -2.70 -13.83 -18.90
CA HIS A 135 -2.93 -13.32 -17.55
C HIS A 135 -2.67 -14.44 -16.53
N ASN A 136 -1.74 -14.23 -15.61
CA ASN A 136 -1.29 -15.27 -14.69
C ASN A 136 -1.40 -14.77 -13.25
N ASP A 137 -2.49 -15.13 -12.58
CA ASP A 137 -2.70 -14.77 -11.17
C ASP A 137 -1.67 -15.39 -10.24
N PRO A 138 -0.91 -14.56 -9.49
CA PRO A 138 0.01 -15.01 -8.45
C PRO A 138 -0.66 -15.58 -7.20
N GLY A 139 -1.77 -16.30 -7.40
CA GLY A 139 -2.67 -16.91 -6.42
C GLY A 139 -4.10 -16.37 -6.54
N TRP A 140 -5.09 -17.27 -6.68
CA TRP A 140 -6.52 -16.93 -6.80
C TRP A 140 -7.37 -18.16 -6.47
N LEU A 141 -7.53 -19.07 -7.43
CA LEU A 141 -8.18 -20.38 -7.20
C LEU A 141 -7.20 -21.44 -6.69
N LYS A 142 -5.91 -21.21 -6.94
CA LYS A 142 -4.79 -22.05 -6.51
C LYS A 142 -3.70 -21.14 -5.93
N THR A 143 -2.77 -21.69 -5.17
CA THR A 143 -1.64 -20.89 -4.65
C THR A 143 -0.68 -20.51 -5.77
N PHE A 144 0.18 -19.53 -5.51
CA PHE A 144 1.26 -19.13 -6.41
C PHE A 144 2.06 -20.35 -6.91
N GLU A 145 2.53 -21.20 -6.00
CA GLU A 145 3.36 -22.37 -6.37
C GLU A 145 2.59 -23.41 -7.19
N GLN A 146 1.29 -23.61 -6.90
CA GLN A 146 0.45 -24.54 -7.66
C GLN A 146 0.22 -24.05 -9.09
N TYR A 147 -0.08 -22.77 -9.28
CA TYR A 147 -0.18 -22.18 -10.61
C TYR A 147 1.16 -22.22 -11.34
N PHE A 148 2.26 -21.93 -10.65
CA PHE A 148 3.59 -22.01 -11.23
C PHE A 148 3.89 -23.39 -11.81
N GLU A 149 3.76 -24.45 -10.99
CA GLU A 149 4.11 -25.81 -11.41
C GLU A 149 3.15 -26.40 -12.45
N TRP A 150 1.85 -26.08 -12.37
CA TRP A 150 0.86 -26.70 -13.25
C TRP A 150 0.60 -25.91 -14.54
N LYS A 151 0.77 -24.59 -14.54
CA LYS A 151 0.39 -23.70 -15.66
C LYS A 151 1.54 -22.81 -16.11
N THR A 152 1.94 -21.86 -15.28
CA THR A 152 2.78 -20.72 -15.69
C THR A 152 4.17 -21.13 -16.17
N LYS A 153 4.80 -22.12 -15.55
CA LYS A 153 6.08 -22.67 -16.01
C LYS A 153 6.02 -23.21 -17.43
N ASN A 154 4.90 -23.85 -17.81
CA ASN A 154 4.69 -24.37 -19.16
C ASN A 154 4.48 -23.23 -20.17
N ILE A 155 3.71 -22.21 -19.78
CA ILE A 155 3.48 -21.00 -20.57
C ILE A 155 4.82 -20.31 -20.91
N ILE A 156 5.65 -20.01 -19.90
CA ILE A 156 6.95 -19.34 -20.13
C ILE A 156 7.90 -20.22 -20.96
N ASN A 157 7.91 -21.54 -20.73
CA ASN A 157 8.68 -22.46 -21.57
C ASN A 157 8.24 -22.40 -23.04
N ASN A 158 6.93 -22.39 -23.30
CA ASN A 158 6.38 -22.30 -24.65
C ASN A 158 6.67 -20.95 -25.28
N ILE A 159 6.57 -19.84 -24.55
CA ILE A 159 6.99 -18.51 -25.05
C ILE A 159 8.43 -18.59 -25.56
N VAL A 160 9.37 -19.08 -24.75
CA VAL A 160 10.79 -19.18 -25.14
C VAL A 160 11.01 -20.08 -26.36
N ILE A 161 10.27 -21.19 -26.47
CA ILE A 161 10.42 -22.14 -27.58
C ILE A 161 9.73 -21.63 -28.85
N LYS A 162 8.46 -21.24 -28.75
CA LYS A 162 7.59 -20.91 -29.87
C LYS A 162 7.93 -19.58 -30.51
N LEU A 163 8.33 -18.55 -29.76
CA LEU A 163 8.78 -17.32 -30.40
C LEU A 163 10.06 -17.55 -31.23
N ASN A 164 10.93 -18.49 -30.88
CA ASN A 164 12.07 -18.83 -31.75
C ASN A 164 11.64 -19.57 -33.03
N GLN A 165 10.54 -20.33 -32.99
CA GLN A 165 9.97 -21.03 -34.16
C GLN A 165 9.15 -20.08 -35.05
N HIS A 166 8.49 -19.09 -34.45
CA HIS A 166 7.54 -18.18 -35.09
C HIS A 166 8.10 -16.77 -35.13
N PRO A 167 9.01 -16.42 -36.06
CA PRO A 167 9.81 -15.18 -36.03
C PRO A 167 8.99 -13.89 -36.09
N ASN A 168 7.77 -13.92 -36.62
CA ASN A 168 6.90 -12.76 -36.73
C ASN A 168 6.02 -12.52 -35.50
N MET A 169 5.98 -13.46 -34.55
CA MET A 169 5.14 -13.35 -33.37
C MET A 169 5.84 -12.57 -32.25
N THR A 170 5.07 -11.74 -31.56
CA THR A 170 5.46 -11.05 -30.32
C THR A 170 4.68 -11.61 -29.14
N PHE A 171 5.08 -11.25 -27.93
CA PHE A 171 4.36 -11.61 -26.70
C PHE A 171 4.65 -10.58 -25.60
N ILE A 172 3.77 -10.47 -24.61
CA ILE A 172 4.01 -9.67 -23.40
C ILE A 172 4.01 -10.51 -22.13
N TRP A 173 4.80 -10.09 -21.14
CA TRP A 173 4.81 -10.69 -19.81
C TRP A 173 4.78 -9.62 -18.71
N THR A 174 3.90 -9.79 -17.72
CA THR A 174 3.65 -8.77 -16.69
C THR A 174 4.13 -9.19 -15.30
N GLU A 175 3.78 -10.38 -14.82
CA GLU A 175 3.99 -10.78 -13.42
C GLU A 175 5.44 -11.25 -13.18
N ILE A 176 6.27 -10.35 -12.66
CA ILE A 176 7.69 -10.62 -12.44
C ILE A 176 7.92 -11.71 -11.38
N SER A 177 7.01 -11.87 -10.42
CA SER A 177 7.06 -12.95 -9.42
C SER A 177 7.17 -14.35 -10.07
N PHE A 178 6.32 -14.66 -11.05
CA PHE A 178 6.39 -15.91 -11.80
C PHE A 178 7.60 -15.99 -12.71
N LEU A 179 8.00 -14.89 -13.34
CA LEU A 179 9.20 -14.88 -14.18
C LEU A 179 10.46 -15.14 -13.36
N ASN A 180 10.53 -14.62 -12.13
CA ASN A 180 11.59 -14.92 -11.18
C ASN A 180 11.58 -16.42 -10.80
N ALA A 181 10.43 -16.99 -10.44
CA ALA A 181 10.33 -18.42 -10.11
C ALA A 181 10.76 -19.32 -11.29
N TRP A 182 10.39 -18.96 -12.51
CA TRP A 182 10.85 -19.64 -13.72
C TRP A 182 12.36 -19.46 -13.93
N TRP A 183 12.87 -18.24 -13.72
CA TRP A 183 14.28 -17.91 -13.91
C TRP A 183 15.18 -18.73 -12.97
N GLU A 184 14.84 -18.80 -11.69
CA GLU A 184 15.59 -19.53 -10.66
C GLU A 184 15.70 -21.04 -10.95
N THR A 185 14.70 -21.63 -11.61
CA THR A 185 14.66 -23.08 -11.91
C THR A 185 15.08 -23.42 -13.35
N SER A 186 15.23 -22.42 -14.22
CA SER A 186 15.48 -22.64 -15.65
C SER A 186 16.94 -22.84 -16.01
N HIS A 187 17.19 -23.72 -16.98
CA HIS A 187 18.53 -23.94 -17.52
C HIS A 187 19.09 -22.64 -18.15
N PRO A 188 20.39 -22.30 -17.98
CA PRO A 188 20.99 -21.07 -18.50
C PRO A 188 20.80 -20.82 -20.01
N VAL A 189 20.65 -21.90 -20.80
CA VAL A 189 20.34 -21.80 -22.24
C VAL A 189 18.96 -21.19 -22.48
N LYS A 190 17.93 -21.58 -21.72
CA LYS A 190 16.58 -21.00 -21.82
C LYS A 190 16.58 -19.55 -21.35
N GLN A 191 17.27 -19.25 -20.25
CA GLN A 191 17.47 -17.88 -19.76
C GLN A 191 18.10 -16.98 -20.83
N LYS A 192 19.13 -17.45 -21.53
CA LYS A 192 19.77 -16.71 -22.64
C LYS A 192 18.81 -16.53 -23.83
N ALA A 193 17.99 -17.53 -24.14
CA ALA A 193 16.99 -17.43 -25.21
C ALA A 193 15.89 -16.41 -24.86
N LEU A 194 15.38 -16.40 -23.62
CA LEU A 194 14.44 -15.39 -23.14
C LEU A 194 15.04 -13.98 -23.26
N LYS A 195 16.26 -13.77 -22.76
CA LYS A 195 16.99 -12.50 -22.88
C LYS A 195 17.15 -12.03 -24.33
N LYS A 196 17.42 -12.97 -25.25
CA LYS A 196 17.52 -12.66 -26.67
C LYS A 196 16.19 -12.14 -27.22
N LEU A 197 15.07 -12.82 -26.93
CA LEU A 197 13.74 -12.39 -27.37
C LEU A 197 13.38 -10.99 -26.84
N ILE A 198 13.72 -10.70 -25.59
CA ILE A 198 13.53 -9.38 -24.98
C ILE A 198 14.37 -8.31 -25.68
N LYS A 199 15.65 -8.59 -25.91
CA LYS A 199 16.56 -7.67 -26.60
C LYS A 199 16.11 -7.37 -28.04
N GLU A 200 15.49 -8.35 -28.70
CA GLU A 200 14.92 -8.21 -30.05
C GLU A 200 13.56 -7.47 -30.05
N GLY A 201 13.01 -7.13 -28.89
CA GLY A 201 11.68 -6.48 -28.77
C GLY A 201 10.51 -7.42 -29.01
N ARG A 202 10.76 -8.73 -29.13
CA ARG A 202 9.73 -9.75 -29.44
C ARG A 202 9.01 -10.25 -28.19
N LEU A 203 9.64 -10.13 -27.03
CA LEU A 203 9.01 -10.30 -25.73
C LEU A 203 9.14 -8.98 -24.97
N GLU A 204 8.03 -8.27 -24.77
CA GLU A 204 8.02 -7.04 -23.95
C GLU A 204 7.67 -7.38 -22.50
N ILE A 205 8.44 -6.82 -21.56
CA ILE A 205 8.09 -6.82 -20.14
C ILE A 205 7.24 -5.59 -19.85
N THR A 206 5.96 -5.82 -19.56
CA THR A 206 4.95 -4.79 -19.29
C THR A 206 4.79 -4.57 -17.79
N THR A 207 4.53 -3.33 -17.37
CA THR A 207 4.55 -2.85 -15.97
C THR A 207 5.90 -3.05 -15.29
N GLY A 208 6.33 -4.30 -15.10
CA GLY A 208 7.57 -4.68 -14.43
C GLY A 208 7.48 -4.67 -12.90
N GLY A 209 6.27 -4.54 -12.34
CA GLY A 209 6.02 -4.75 -10.91
C GLY A 209 6.13 -6.24 -10.54
N TRP A 210 6.28 -6.53 -9.25
CA TRP A 210 6.34 -7.92 -8.78
C TRP A 210 5.05 -8.69 -9.12
N VAL A 211 3.93 -7.99 -9.10
CA VAL A 211 2.58 -8.45 -9.50
C VAL A 211 1.87 -7.34 -10.28
N MET A 212 0.69 -7.65 -10.81
CA MET A 212 -0.31 -6.64 -11.15
C MET A 212 -1.10 -6.31 -9.87
N PRO A 213 -0.85 -5.16 -9.21
CA PRO A 213 -1.39 -4.91 -7.88
C PRO A 213 -2.86 -4.51 -7.92
N ASP A 214 -3.59 -4.73 -6.84
CA ASP A 214 -4.85 -4.00 -6.59
C ASP A 214 -4.58 -2.50 -6.49
N GLU A 215 -5.54 -1.70 -6.92
CA GLU A 215 -5.47 -0.24 -6.91
C GLU A 215 -6.34 0.40 -5.81
N ALA A 216 -7.20 -0.37 -5.13
CA ALA A 216 -8.09 0.17 -4.08
C ALA A 216 -7.57 -0.03 -2.65
N CYS A 217 -7.15 -1.25 -2.30
CA CYS A 217 -6.82 -1.67 -0.93
C CYS A 217 -5.32 -1.56 -0.59
N THR A 218 -4.48 -1.25 -1.58
CA THR A 218 -3.03 -1.13 -1.42
C THR A 218 -2.64 0.22 -0.83
N HIS A 219 -1.57 0.26 -0.03
CA HIS A 219 -1.01 1.51 0.52
C HIS A 219 0.25 1.91 -0.23
N ILE A 220 0.54 3.22 -0.25
CA ILE A 220 1.64 3.82 -1.02
C ILE A 220 3.00 3.17 -0.75
N TYR A 221 3.28 2.77 0.50
CA TYR A 221 4.52 2.07 0.85
C TYR A 221 4.64 0.73 0.09
N ALA A 222 3.62 -0.13 0.16
CA ALA A 222 3.66 -1.44 -0.48
C ALA A 222 3.63 -1.37 -2.01
N LEU A 223 2.91 -0.39 -2.58
CA LEU A 223 2.93 -0.13 -4.02
C LEU A 223 4.34 0.22 -4.53
N ILE A 224 5.01 1.17 -3.84
CA ILE A 224 6.38 1.54 -4.20
C ILE A 224 7.33 0.36 -4.00
N ASP A 225 7.20 -0.39 -2.91
CA ASP A 225 8.09 -1.50 -2.60
C ASP A 225 8.01 -2.63 -3.64
N GLN A 226 6.81 -3.01 -4.08
CA GLN A 226 6.64 -4.05 -5.09
C GLN A 226 7.09 -3.60 -6.50
N PHE A 227 6.93 -2.31 -6.83
CA PHE A 227 7.48 -1.77 -8.08
C PHE A 227 9.01 -1.70 -8.03
N ILE A 228 9.60 -1.30 -6.90
CA ILE A 228 11.07 -1.35 -6.72
C ILE A 228 11.57 -2.78 -6.87
N GLU A 229 10.94 -3.77 -6.20
CA GLU A 229 11.37 -5.17 -6.28
C GLU A 229 11.34 -5.70 -7.71
N GLY A 230 10.21 -5.53 -8.42
CA GLY A 230 10.08 -5.97 -9.81
C GLY A 230 11.02 -5.24 -10.76
N HIS A 231 11.08 -3.90 -10.72
CA HIS A 231 11.93 -3.10 -11.59
C HIS A 231 13.42 -3.37 -11.36
N HIS A 232 13.83 -3.51 -10.11
CA HIS A 232 15.21 -3.85 -9.76
C HIS A 232 15.57 -5.24 -10.28
N TRP A 233 14.68 -6.22 -10.12
CA TRP A 233 14.88 -7.57 -10.65
C TRP A 233 15.00 -7.58 -12.17
N VAL A 234 14.08 -6.92 -12.89
CA VAL A 234 14.08 -6.83 -14.36
C VAL A 234 15.36 -6.16 -14.86
N LYS A 235 15.77 -5.05 -14.25
CA LYS A 235 16.97 -4.32 -14.64
C LYS A 235 18.24 -5.16 -14.43
N THR A 236 18.34 -5.84 -13.29
CA THR A 236 19.52 -6.63 -12.92
C THR A 236 19.60 -7.92 -13.74
N ASN A 237 18.51 -8.68 -13.78
CA ASN A 237 18.49 -10.00 -14.39
C ASN A 237 18.32 -9.92 -15.90
N LEU A 238 17.51 -9.02 -16.44
CA LEU A 238 17.16 -9.00 -17.87
C LEU A 238 17.85 -7.87 -18.66
N GLY A 239 18.38 -6.85 -17.96
CA GLY A 239 19.09 -5.73 -18.60
C GLY A 239 18.19 -4.77 -19.36
N VAL A 240 16.90 -4.75 -19.07
CA VAL A 240 15.91 -3.86 -19.71
C VAL A 240 15.14 -3.02 -18.70
N THR A 241 14.41 -2.02 -19.21
CA THR A 241 13.55 -1.15 -18.41
C THR A 241 12.15 -1.16 -19.02
N PRO A 242 11.11 -1.53 -18.26
CA PRO A 242 9.73 -1.49 -18.72
C PRO A 242 9.35 -0.10 -19.25
N LYS A 243 8.51 -0.07 -20.28
CA LYS A 243 8.07 1.17 -20.95
C LYS A 243 6.59 1.44 -20.79
N ILE A 244 5.78 0.39 -20.87
CA ILE A 244 4.33 0.46 -20.85
C ILE A 244 3.77 -0.32 -19.66
N GLY A 245 2.84 0.30 -18.94
CA GLY A 245 2.04 -0.36 -17.91
C GLY A 245 0.90 -1.19 -18.52
N TRP A 246 0.60 -2.31 -17.91
CA TRP A 246 -0.48 -3.23 -18.26
C TRP A 246 -1.23 -3.60 -16.97
N SER A 247 -2.43 -3.05 -16.80
CA SER A 247 -3.29 -3.19 -15.61
C SER A 247 -4.70 -3.59 -16.06
N ILE A 248 -4.86 -4.87 -16.43
CA ILE A 248 -6.10 -5.36 -17.06
C ILE A 248 -7.11 -5.97 -16.09
N ASP A 249 -6.70 -6.33 -14.87
CA ASP A 249 -7.56 -7.05 -13.92
C ASP A 249 -7.81 -6.41 -12.54
N PRO A 250 -7.17 -5.29 -12.12
CA PRO A 250 -7.63 -4.61 -10.90
C PRO A 250 -9.06 -4.10 -11.01
N PHE A 251 -9.85 -4.22 -9.93
CA PHE A 251 -11.31 -4.01 -9.96
C PHE A 251 -11.71 -2.53 -9.81
N GLY A 252 -11.33 -1.73 -10.79
CA GLY A 252 -11.40 -0.27 -10.75
C GLY A 252 -10.00 0.33 -10.64
N HIS A 253 -9.87 1.57 -11.12
CA HIS A 253 -8.57 2.23 -11.26
C HIS A 253 -8.58 3.63 -10.67
N GLY A 254 -7.46 4.01 -10.06
CA GLY A 254 -7.23 5.34 -9.50
C GLY A 254 -5.96 6.01 -10.04
N PRO A 255 -5.79 7.34 -9.85
CA PRO A 255 -4.64 8.08 -10.38
C PRO A 255 -3.30 7.70 -9.72
N THR A 256 -3.29 6.97 -8.59
CA THR A 256 -2.05 6.64 -7.86
C THR A 256 -1.11 5.77 -8.68
N VAL A 257 -1.56 4.63 -9.22
CA VAL A 257 -0.67 3.73 -9.97
C VAL A 257 -0.10 4.41 -11.22
N PRO A 258 -0.90 5.06 -12.09
CA PRO A 258 -0.39 5.84 -13.21
C PRO A 258 0.63 6.91 -12.81
N TYR A 259 0.39 7.62 -11.70
CA TYR A 259 1.35 8.59 -11.16
C TYR A 259 2.68 7.93 -10.79
N LEU A 260 2.66 6.80 -10.07
CA LEU A 260 3.89 6.09 -9.68
C LEU A 260 4.65 5.53 -10.90
N LEU A 261 3.93 5.05 -11.93
CA LEU A 261 4.55 4.58 -13.18
C LEU A 261 5.20 5.73 -13.96
N ASP A 262 4.53 6.89 -14.06
CA ASP A 262 5.10 8.12 -14.67
C ASP A 262 6.36 8.57 -13.90
N GLN A 263 6.30 8.62 -12.56
CA GLN A 263 7.45 8.96 -11.71
C GLN A 263 8.58 7.91 -11.76
N SER A 264 8.27 6.66 -12.14
CA SER A 264 9.26 5.60 -12.38
C SER A 264 9.90 5.70 -13.76
N GLY A 265 9.28 6.44 -14.68
CA GLY A 265 9.77 6.76 -16.02
C GLY A 265 9.14 5.95 -17.15
N LEU A 266 7.98 5.33 -16.92
CA LEU A 266 7.16 4.70 -17.97
C LEU A 266 6.47 5.78 -18.82
N GLU A 267 6.06 5.41 -20.03
CA GLU A 267 5.62 6.34 -21.07
C GLU A 267 4.15 6.14 -21.50
N GLY A 268 3.55 5.02 -21.09
CA GLY A 268 2.14 4.72 -21.32
C GLY A 268 1.63 3.67 -20.34
N ALA A 269 0.31 3.55 -20.20
CA ALA A 269 -0.34 2.48 -19.45
C ALA A 269 -1.66 2.06 -20.11
N ILE A 270 -2.05 0.81 -19.94
CA ILE A 270 -3.33 0.27 -20.41
C ILE A 270 -4.14 -0.19 -19.21
N ILE A 271 -5.41 0.23 -19.17
CA ILE A 271 -6.40 -0.15 -18.16
C ILE A 271 -7.62 -0.83 -18.80
N GLN A 272 -8.40 -1.56 -18.01
CA GLN A 272 -9.52 -2.36 -18.51
C GLN A 272 -10.79 -2.20 -17.67
N ARG A 273 -10.75 -2.47 -16.36
CA ARG A 273 -11.96 -2.59 -15.54
C ARG A 273 -12.41 -1.23 -15.03
N ILE A 274 -13.12 -0.50 -15.88
CA ILE A 274 -13.90 0.68 -15.52
C ILE A 274 -15.40 0.39 -15.69
N HIS A 275 -16.24 1.17 -15.01
CA HIS A 275 -17.70 1.00 -15.08
C HIS A 275 -18.21 1.02 -16.54
N TYR A 276 -19.14 0.13 -16.88
CA TYR A 276 -19.68 -0.01 -18.25
C TYR A 276 -20.17 1.31 -18.88
N ALA A 277 -20.75 2.22 -18.08
CA ALA A 277 -21.22 3.53 -18.54
C ALA A 277 -20.07 4.45 -18.95
N TRP A 278 -18.92 4.37 -18.28
CA TRP A 278 -17.71 5.07 -18.70
C TRP A 278 -17.18 4.55 -20.04
N LYS A 279 -17.16 3.23 -20.24
CA LYS A 279 -16.78 2.62 -21.53
C LYS A 279 -17.64 3.16 -22.67
N GLN A 280 -18.96 3.14 -22.50
CA GLN A 280 -19.88 3.71 -23.49
C GLN A 280 -19.60 5.20 -23.74
N TRP A 281 -19.42 5.99 -22.68
CA TRP A 281 -19.22 7.44 -22.76
C TRP A 281 -17.93 7.83 -23.49
N LEU A 282 -16.83 7.12 -23.23
CA LEU A 282 -15.53 7.30 -23.90
C LEU A 282 -15.63 6.91 -25.38
N ALA A 283 -16.22 5.75 -25.67
CA ALA A 283 -16.44 5.25 -27.03
C ALA A 283 -17.31 6.21 -27.87
N GLN A 284 -18.35 6.82 -27.28
CA GLN A 284 -19.19 7.82 -27.95
C GLN A 284 -18.40 9.06 -28.35
N ARG A 285 -17.41 9.47 -27.57
CA ARG A 285 -16.59 10.68 -27.80
C ARG A 285 -15.33 10.44 -28.61
N GLN A 286 -15.01 9.17 -28.87
CA GLN A 286 -13.79 8.72 -29.51
C GLN A 286 -12.54 9.11 -28.70
N ILE A 287 -12.57 8.85 -27.38
CA ILE A 287 -11.51 9.20 -26.42
C ILE A 287 -11.14 7.95 -25.64
N GLU A 288 -10.39 7.04 -26.25
CA GLU A 288 -9.84 5.88 -25.52
C GLU A 288 -8.49 6.20 -24.85
N GLU A 289 -7.86 7.32 -25.21
CA GLU A 289 -6.60 7.78 -24.63
C GLU A 289 -6.74 9.12 -23.89
N PHE A 290 -6.15 9.22 -22.70
CA PHE A 290 -6.15 10.44 -21.90
C PHE A 290 -4.85 10.62 -21.07
N LEU A 291 -4.58 11.85 -20.66
CA LEU A 291 -3.53 12.21 -19.69
C LEU A 291 -4.15 12.27 -18.28
N TRP A 292 -3.85 11.27 -17.45
CA TRP A 292 -4.42 11.19 -16.12
C TRP A 292 -3.66 12.10 -15.14
N VAL A 293 -4.26 13.23 -14.78
CA VAL A 293 -3.67 14.21 -13.88
C VAL A 293 -3.99 13.88 -12.42
N PRO A 294 -3.07 14.16 -11.48
CA PRO A 294 -3.37 14.04 -10.06
C PRO A 294 -4.41 15.07 -9.62
N GLY A 295 -5.02 14.89 -8.44
CA GLY A 295 -6.07 15.78 -7.92
C GLY A 295 -5.63 17.23 -7.65
N TRP A 296 -4.33 17.48 -7.55
CA TRP A 296 -3.75 18.80 -7.32
C TRP A 296 -3.01 19.32 -8.56
N THR A 297 -2.99 20.65 -8.72
CA THR A 297 -2.25 21.33 -9.79
C THR A 297 -0.78 20.91 -9.74
N SER A 298 -0.35 20.20 -10.78
CA SER A 298 1.02 19.72 -10.95
C SER A 298 1.50 19.98 -12.37
N LYS A 299 2.77 19.65 -12.63
CA LYS A 299 3.24 19.49 -14.01
C LYS A 299 2.38 18.44 -14.71
N LYS A 300 2.02 18.69 -15.98
CA LYS A 300 1.30 17.71 -16.80
C LYS A 300 2.07 16.38 -16.84
N PRO A 301 1.40 15.24 -16.66
CA PRO A 301 2.03 13.91 -16.72
C PRO A 301 2.57 13.65 -18.12
N SER A 302 3.60 12.80 -18.22
CA SER A 302 4.15 12.38 -19.50
C SER A 302 3.56 11.06 -20.01
N LEU A 303 3.05 10.24 -19.08
CA LEU A 303 2.40 8.96 -19.35
C LEU A 303 0.99 9.15 -19.93
N ILE A 304 0.72 8.45 -21.04
CA ILE A 304 -0.60 8.38 -21.68
C ILE A 304 -1.31 7.10 -21.24
N VAL A 305 -2.57 7.20 -20.83
CA VAL A 305 -3.38 6.06 -20.43
C VAL A 305 -4.34 5.70 -21.56
N HIS A 306 -4.39 4.42 -21.92
CA HIS A 306 -5.35 3.86 -22.87
C HIS A 306 -6.35 2.97 -22.11
N ASN A 307 -7.64 3.24 -22.28
CA ASN A 307 -8.72 2.40 -21.81
C ASN A 307 -9.13 1.38 -22.89
N GLN A 308 -9.28 0.12 -22.50
CA GLN A 308 -9.91 -0.88 -23.36
C GLN A 308 -11.43 -0.66 -23.43
N PRO A 309 -12.04 -0.64 -24.63
CA PRO A 309 -13.42 -0.18 -24.80
C PRO A 309 -14.51 -1.17 -24.36
N PHE A 310 -14.20 -2.46 -24.19
CA PHE A 310 -15.21 -3.52 -23.96
C PHE A 310 -15.01 -4.24 -22.62
N ASP A 311 -15.87 -5.21 -22.30
CA ASP A 311 -16.08 -5.71 -20.94
C ASP A 311 -14.88 -6.42 -20.31
N ILE A 312 -14.20 -7.32 -21.03
CA ILE A 312 -13.12 -8.17 -20.52
C ILE A 312 -11.91 -8.19 -21.46
N TYR A 313 -10.72 -8.49 -20.93
CA TYR A 313 -9.46 -8.54 -21.66
C TYR A 313 -9.24 -9.83 -22.47
N SER A 314 -10.24 -10.74 -22.48
CA SER A 314 -10.18 -11.97 -23.24
C SER A 314 -10.51 -11.77 -24.72
N ILE A 315 -10.08 -12.70 -25.57
CA ILE A 315 -10.34 -12.68 -27.04
C ILE A 315 -11.81 -12.39 -27.36
N LYS A 316 -12.72 -12.90 -26.51
CA LYS A 316 -14.17 -12.70 -26.61
C LYS A 316 -14.58 -11.24 -26.71
N SER A 317 -13.88 -10.31 -26.07
CA SER A 317 -14.27 -8.89 -26.06
C SER A 317 -13.17 -7.96 -26.57
N THR A 318 -12.07 -8.46 -27.11
CA THR A 318 -10.95 -7.62 -27.57
C THR A 318 -10.83 -7.53 -29.08
N CYS A 319 -11.43 -8.48 -29.84
CA CYS A 319 -11.38 -8.44 -31.29
C CYS A 319 -12.31 -7.38 -31.91
N GLY A 320 -13.36 -7.00 -31.19
CA GLY A 320 -14.42 -6.12 -31.67
C GLY A 320 -15.62 -6.10 -30.73
N PRO A 321 -16.65 -5.30 -31.06
CA PRO A 321 -17.84 -5.15 -30.23
C PRO A 321 -18.78 -6.35 -30.23
N HIS A 322 -18.58 -7.36 -31.09
CA HIS A 322 -19.47 -8.52 -31.18
C HIS A 322 -18.82 -9.81 -30.64
N PRO A 323 -19.04 -10.15 -29.35
CA PRO A 323 -18.43 -11.33 -28.73
C PRO A 323 -18.67 -12.64 -29.46
N SER A 324 -19.87 -12.80 -30.03
CA SER A 324 -20.22 -14.01 -30.76
C SER A 324 -19.36 -14.24 -32.00
N ILE A 325 -18.88 -13.16 -32.63
CA ILE A 325 -17.98 -13.18 -33.79
C ILE A 325 -16.55 -13.39 -33.29
N CYS A 326 -16.12 -12.64 -32.28
CA CYS A 326 -14.77 -12.73 -31.72
C CYS A 326 -14.40 -14.12 -31.21
N LEU A 327 -15.34 -14.85 -30.62
CA LEU A 327 -15.14 -16.24 -30.21
C LEU A 327 -14.74 -17.18 -31.37
N SER A 328 -15.10 -16.87 -32.61
CA SER A 328 -14.70 -17.66 -33.78
C SER A 328 -13.24 -17.42 -34.23
N TYR A 329 -12.55 -16.48 -33.58
CA TYR A 329 -11.15 -16.12 -33.78
C TYR A 329 -10.28 -16.48 -32.57
N ASP A 330 -10.83 -17.19 -31.57
CA ASP A 330 -10.03 -17.95 -30.63
C ASP A 330 -9.77 -19.34 -31.20
N PHE A 331 -8.56 -19.58 -31.71
CA PHE A 331 -8.19 -20.84 -32.33
C PHE A 331 -7.75 -21.93 -31.33
N ARG A 332 -7.97 -21.76 -30.03
CA ARG A 332 -7.65 -22.80 -29.04
C ARG A 332 -8.44 -24.08 -29.30
N LYS A 333 -7.71 -25.19 -29.44
CA LYS A 333 -8.28 -26.52 -29.58
C LYS A 333 -7.39 -27.54 -28.89
N ILE A 334 -7.72 -27.86 -27.64
CA ILE A 334 -7.03 -28.87 -26.86
C ILE A 334 -7.88 -30.15 -26.83
N PRO A 335 -7.31 -31.33 -27.14
CA PRO A 335 -8.05 -32.58 -27.10
C PRO A 335 -8.70 -32.82 -25.73
N GLY A 336 -10.02 -33.07 -25.71
CA GLY A 336 -10.79 -33.34 -24.50
C GLY A 336 -11.33 -32.10 -23.77
N GLU A 337 -11.01 -30.90 -24.24
CA GLU A 337 -11.54 -29.64 -23.70
C GLU A 337 -12.84 -29.25 -24.42
N TYR A 338 -13.89 -28.92 -23.66
CA TYR A 338 -15.16 -28.40 -24.19
C TYR A 338 -15.49 -27.09 -23.49
N SER A 339 -15.67 -26.03 -24.28
CA SER A 339 -15.77 -24.64 -23.85
C SER A 339 -16.48 -23.80 -24.93
N GLU A 340 -16.77 -22.53 -24.62
CA GLU A 340 -17.39 -21.62 -25.61
C GLU A 340 -16.51 -21.35 -26.85
N TYR A 341 -15.18 -21.35 -26.72
CA TYR A 341 -14.24 -21.17 -27.84
C TYR A 341 -14.13 -22.44 -28.69
N THR A 342 -13.97 -23.62 -28.07
CA THR A 342 -13.91 -24.89 -28.82
C THR A 342 -15.19 -25.17 -29.62
N ALA A 343 -16.35 -24.70 -29.15
CA ALA A 343 -17.63 -24.86 -29.84
C ALA A 343 -17.75 -24.02 -31.13
N LYS A 344 -17.04 -22.89 -31.24
CA LYS A 344 -17.05 -21.99 -32.40
C LYS A 344 -15.77 -22.05 -33.23
N HIS A 345 -14.87 -22.95 -32.88
CA HIS A 345 -13.60 -23.13 -33.55
C HIS A 345 -13.79 -23.52 -35.02
N GLU A 346 -13.12 -22.79 -35.90
CA GLU A 346 -13.02 -23.10 -37.32
C GLU A 346 -11.62 -22.74 -37.81
N GLU A 347 -10.91 -23.70 -38.42
CA GLU A 347 -9.58 -23.46 -38.96
C GLU A 347 -9.64 -22.56 -40.22
N ILE A 348 -8.62 -21.72 -40.39
CA ILE A 348 -8.49 -20.89 -41.58
C ILE A 348 -7.94 -21.72 -42.74
N THR A 349 -8.72 -21.83 -43.80
CA THR A 349 -8.45 -22.56 -45.03
C THR A 349 -8.58 -21.63 -46.23
N GLU A 350 -8.09 -22.03 -47.40
CA GLU A 350 -8.24 -21.23 -48.62
C GLU A 350 -9.70 -20.90 -48.97
N HIS A 351 -10.65 -21.77 -48.58
CA HIS A 351 -12.08 -21.56 -48.87
C HIS A 351 -12.71 -20.45 -48.01
N ASN A 352 -12.32 -20.33 -46.75
CA ASN A 352 -12.87 -19.33 -45.82
C ASN A 352 -11.94 -18.13 -45.56
N LEU A 353 -10.70 -18.14 -46.09
CA LEU A 353 -9.69 -17.11 -45.84
C LEU A 353 -10.18 -15.71 -46.16
N HIS A 354 -10.81 -15.49 -47.32
CA HIS A 354 -11.30 -14.17 -47.71
C HIS A 354 -12.42 -13.69 -46.77
N SER A 355 -13.44 -14.52 -46.54
CA SER A 355 -14.61 -14.15 -45.74
C SER A 355 -14.24 -13.94 -44.26
N LYS A 356 -13.40 -14.81 -43.69
CA LYS A 356 -12.89 -14.69 -42.31
C LYS A 356 -11.98 -13.47 -42.14
N SER A 357 -11.08 -13.20 -43.08
CA SER A 357 -10.21 -12.03 -43.02
C SER A 357 -11.02 -10.73 -43.11
N LYS A 358 -12.01 -10.68 -44.02
CA LYS A 358 -12.91 -9.52 -44.13
C LYS A 358 -13.70 -9.30 -42.84
N THR A 359 -14.32 -10.35 -42.29
CA THR A 359 -15.15 -10.25 -41.08
C THR A 359 -14.33 -9.80 -39.87
N LEU A 360 -13.12 -10.35 -39.69
CA LEU A 360 -12.21 -9.95 -38.61
C LEU A 360 -11.79 -8.49 -38.76
N LEU A 361 -11.48 -8.08 -39.98
CA LEU A 361 -11.06 -6.71 -40.24
C LEU A 361 -12.20 -5.72 -39.97
N GLU A 362 -13.46 -6.07 -40.30
CA GLU A 362 -14.61 -5.22 -39.99
C GLU A 362 -14.77 -5.02 -38.47
N GLU A 363 -14.55 -6.06 -37.65
CA GLU A 363 -14.50 -5.92 -36.20
C GLU A 363 -13.37 -4.99 -35.73
N TYR A 364 -12.16 -5.11 -36.30
CA TYR A 364 -11.06 -4.19 -36.01
C TYR A 364 -11.34 -2.75 -36.47
N GLU A 365 -11.98 -2.55 -37.62
CA GLU A 365 -12.39 -1.23 -38.10
C GLU A 365 -13.42 -0.59 -37.16
N ARG A 366 -14.33 -1.37 -36.57
CA ARG A 366 -15.26 -0.89 -35.54
C ARG A 366 -14.53 -0.36 -34.32
N ILE A 367 -13.50 -1.07 -33.82
CA ILE A 367 -12.63 -0.53 -32.76
C ILE A 367 -11.90 0.72 -33.24
N GLY A 368 -11.34 0.70 -34.46
CA GLY A 368 -10.67 1.84 -35.05
C GLY A 368 -11.56 3.08 -35.07
N SER A 369 -12.87 2.91 -35.32
CA SER A 369 -13.85 4.00 -35.30
C SER A 369 -14.00 4.71 -33.94
N LEU A 370 -13.52 4.10 -32.85
CA LEU A 370 -13.48 4.70 -31.51
C LEU A 370 -12.30 5.66 -31.31
N THR A 371 -11.39 5.78 -32.28
CA THR A 371 -10.28 6.73 -32.20
C THR A 371 -10.11 7.53 -33.49
N THR A 372 -9.39 8.65 -33.43
CA THR A 372 -9.14 9.50 -34.61
C THR A 372 -7.90 9.06 -35.39
N HIS A 373 -6.90 8.48 -34.72
CA HIS A 373 -5.63 8.07 -35.33
C HIS A 373 -5.71 6.72 -36.07
N ASN A 374 -6.80 5.96 -35.89
CA ASN A 374 -7.07 4.69 -36.56
C ASN A 374 -5.96 3.63 -36.35
N VAL A 375 -5.45 3.54 -35.12
CA VAL A 375 -4.56 2.47 -34.66
C VAL A 375 -5.29 1.69 -33.58
N VAL A 376 -5.31 0.37 -33.70
CA VAL A 376 -6.07 -0.51 -32.80
C VAL A 376 -5.11 -1.42 -32.07
N LEU A 377 -5.27 -1.51 -30.75
CA LEU A 377 -4.62 -2.47 -29.88
C LEU A 377 -5.60 -3.63 -29.66
N VAL A 378 -5.19 -4.86 -30.00
CA VAL A 378 -6.03 -6.07 -29.87
C VAL A 378 -5.33 -7.07 -28.95
N PRO A 379 -5.68 -7.12 -27.66
CA PRO A 379 -5.19 -8.18 -26.79
C PRO A 379 -5.63 -9.57 -27.31
N LEU A 380 -4.68 -10.48 -27.48
CA LEU A 380 -4.92 -11.87 -27.88
C LEU A 380 -4.47 -12.80 -26.75
N GLY A 381 -5.36 -13.03 -25.79
CA GLY A 381 -5.05 -13.77 -24.57
C GLY A 381 -6.26 -13.87 -23.66
N ASP A 382 -6.04 -14.47 -22.51
CA ASP A 382 -7.00 -14.72 -21.43
C ASP A 382 -6.22 -15.30 -20.23
N ASP A 383 -6.93 -15.70 -19.17
CA ASP A 383 -6.35 -16.36 -18.01
C ASP A 383 -5.60 -17.65 -18.38
N PHE A 384 -4.34 -17.74 -17.97
CA PHE A 384 -3.44 -18.88 -18.12
C PHE A 384 -3.39 -19.47 -19.55
N ARG A 385 -3.53 -18.62 -20.58
CA ARG A 385 -3.40 -19.02 -21.99
C ARG A 385 -1.96 -19.28 -22.38
N TYR A 386 -1.78 -19.94 -23.52
CA TYR A 386 -0.52 -20.36 -24.14
C TYR A 386 0.21 -21.46 -23.37
N GLU A 387 -0.54 -22.23 -22.58
CA GLU A 387 -0.03 -23.38 -21.80
C GLU A 387 0.42 -24.54 -22.68
N PHE A 388 -0.22 -24.74 -23.83
CA PHE A 388 0.07 -25.84 -24.74
C PHE A 388 0.77 -25.36 -26.02
N ASP A 389 1.66 -26.19 -26.54
CA ASP A 389 2.37 -25.93 -27.79
C ASP A 389 1.44 -25.88 -29.01
N SER A 390 0.47 -26.80 -29.06
CA SER A 390 -0.56 -26.90 -30.09
C SER A 390 -1.48 -25.68 -30.12
N GLU A 391 -1.79 -25.10 -28.95
CA GLU A 391 -2.51 -23.84 -28.84
C GLU A 391 -1.71 -22.69 -29.44
N PHE A 392 -0.43 -22.58 -29.07
CA PHE A 392 0.47 -21.55 -29.58
C PHE A 392 0.53 -21.58 -31.11
N ASP A 393 0.68 -22.78 -31.68
CA ASP A 393 0.71 -23.00 -33.13
C ASP A 393 -0.63 -22.71 -33.79
N ALA A 394 -1.73 -23.14 -33.17
CA ALA A 394 -3.07 -22.90 -33.71
C ALA A 394 -3.39 -21.40 -33.80
N GLN A 395 -3.05 -20.61 -32.76
CA GLN A 395 -3.20 -19.15 -32.83
C GLN A 395 -2.29 -18.57 -33.92
N TYR A 396 -0.99 -18.88 -33.89
CA TYR A 396 -0.04 -18.29 -34.83
C TYR A 396 -0.37 -18.59 -36.29
N VAL A 397 -0.61 -19.87 -36.64
CA VAL A 397 -0.82 -20.29 -38.02
C VAL A 397 -2.08 -19.66 -38.61
N ASN A 398 -3.19 -19.64 -37.86
CA ASN A 398 -4.45 -19.08 -38.34
C ASN A 398 -4.37 -17.56 -38.49
N TYR A 399 -3.83 -16.84 -37.50
CA TYR A 399 -3.64 -15.39 -37.59
C TYR A 399 -2.67 -15.01 -38.71
N MET A 400 -1.55 -15.73 -38.90
CA MET A 400 -0.60 -15.41 -39.98
C MET A 400 -1.18 -15.63 -41.38
N LYS A 401 -2.03 -16.64 -41.59
CA LYS A 401 -2.75 -16.81 -42.87
C LYS A 401 -3.58 -15.56 -43.18
N MET A 402 -4.36 -15.10 -42.21
CA MET A 402 -5.18 -13.89 -42.36
C MET A 402 -4.32 -12.63 -42.51
N PHE A 403 -3.25 -12.47 -41.72
CA PHE A 403 -2.38 -11.30 -41.79
C PHE A 403 -1.69 -11.18 -43.15
N ASN A 404 -1.13 -12.28 -43.66
CA ASN A 404 -0.50 -12.30 -44.97
C ASN A 404 -1.51 -11.99 -46.08
N TYR A 405 -2.74 -12.51 -45.98
CA TYR A 405 -3.80 -12.22 -46.93
C TYR A 405 -4.21 -10.74 -46.90
N ILE A 406 -4.46 -10.17 -45.72
CA ILE A 406 -4.85 -8.76 -45.56
C ILE A 406 -3.73 -7.83 -46.06
N ASN A 407 -2.49 -8.07 -45.63
CA ASN A 407 -1.35 -7.22 -45.96
C ASN A 407 -0.94 -7.31 -47.45
N SER A 408 -1.15 -8.45 -48.11
CA SER A 408 -0.92 -8.58 -49.57
C SER A 408 -2.02 -7.89 -50.40
N HIS A 409 -3.19 -7.65 -49.80
CA HIS A 409 -4.32 -6.95 -50.41
C HIS A 409 -4.53 -5.57 -49.78
N LYS A 410 -3.45 -4.89 -49.39
CA LYS A 410 -3.48 -3.59 -48.70
C LYS A 410 -4.24 -2.50 -49.48
N GLU A 411 -4.22 -2.55 -50.81
CA GLU A 411 -4.98 -1.62 -51.66
C GLU A 411 -6.50 -1.85 -51.58
N GLN A 412 -6.93 -3.09 -51.35
CA GLN A 412 -8.34 -3.45 -51.20
C GLN A 412 -8.86 -3.19 -49.79
N PHE A 413 -8.07 -3.57 -48.78
CA PHE A 413 -8.48 -3.50 -47.38
C PHE A 413 -8.12 -2.19 -46.69
N HIS A 414 -7.23 -1.38 -47.28
CA HIS A 414 -6.70 -0.15 -46.68
C HIS A 414 -6.23 -0.34 -45.23
N ALA A 415 -5.67 -1.52 -44.93
CA ALA A 415 -5.30 -1.93 -43.58
C ALA A 415 -3.94 -2.61 -43.54
N GLU A 416 -3.30 -2.54 -42.37
CA GLU A 416 -2.07 -3.22 -42.03
C GLU A 416 -2.26 -3.91 -40.68
N VAL A 417 -1.99 -5.20 -40.63
CA VAL A 417 -2.18 -6.03 -39.43
C VAL A 417 -0.89 -6.76 -39.11
N GLN A 418 -0.50 -6.76 -37.84
CA GLN A 418 0.69 -7.47 -37.38
C GLN A 418 0.56 -7.90 -35.92
N PHE A 419 1.35 -8.89 -35.53
CA PHE A 419 1.68 -9.06 -34.12
C PHE A 419 2.59 -7.89 -33.70
N GLY A 420 2.37 -7.39 -32.50
CA GLY A 420 3.23 -6.38 -31.90
C GLY A 420 3.08 -6.36 -30.38
N THR A 421 3.62 -5.32 -29.76
CA THR A 421 3.54 -5.12 -28.32
C THR A 421 2.81 -3.80 -28.00
N PRO A 422 2.45 -3.54 -26.73
CA PRO A 422 1.89 -2.26 -26.33
C PRO A 422 2.77 -1.07 -26.72
N LEU A 423 4.10 -1.21 -26.68
CA LEU A 423 5.01 -0.17 -27.14
C LEU A 423 4.81 0.16 -28.62
N ASP A 424 4.61 -0.85 -29.48
CA ASP A 424 4.35 -0.65 -30.91
C ASP A 424 3.05 0.12 -31.14
N TYR A 425 2.00 -0.17 -30.35
CA TYR A 425 0.74 0.56 -30.39
C TYR A 425 0.93 2.03 -29.99
N PHE A 426 1.58 2.32 -28.86
CA PHE A 426 1.78 3.70 -28.42
C PHE A 426 2.66 4.49 -29.39
N ASN A 427 3.67 3.87 -30.01
CA ASN A 427 4.49 4.50 -31.03
C ASN A 427 3.65 4.83 -32.29
N ALA A 428 2.91 3.86 -32.80
CA ALA A 428 2.06 4.04 -33.98
C ALA A 428 0.94 5.06 -33.75
N MET A 429 0.36 5.10 -32.54
CA MET A 429 -0.62 6.10 -32.15
C MET A 429 0.00 7.51 -32.13
N LYS A 430 1.16 7.68 -31.48
CA LYS A 430 1.87 8.98 -31.39
C LYS A 430 2.27 9.51 -32.78
N GLU A 431 2.65 8.64 -33.71
CA GLU A 431 2.97 9.00 -35.10
C GLU A 431 1.78 9.59 -35.88
N ARG A 432 0.55 9.17 -35.55
CA ARG A 432 -0.67 9.53 -36.28
C ARG A 432 -1.55 10.54 -35.55
N LEU A 433 -1.20 10.88 -34.33
CA LEU A 433 -1.98 11.78 -33.50
C LEU A 433 -1.82 13.23 -34.00
N ASN A 434 -2.91 13.79 -34.54
CA ASN A 434 -2.95 15.16 -35.08
C ASN A 434 -3.66 16.16 -34.15
N GLY A 435 -3.76 15.88 -32.85
CA GLY A 435 -4.48 16.71 -31.88
C GLY A 435 -4.00 16.51 -30.44
N ASN A 436 -4.56 17.29 -29.52
CA ASN A 436 -4.24 17.19 -28.09
C ASN A 436 -4.98 16.00 -27.45
N ILE A 437 -4.27 15.22 -26.65
CA ILE A 437 -4.85 14.19 -25.79
C ILE A 437 -5.58 14.90 -24.63
N PRO A 438 -6.85 14.59 -24.35
CA PRO A 438 -7.57 15.20 -23.25
C PRO A 438 -6.98 14.76 -21.91
N SER A 439 -7.07 15.65 -20.93
CA SER A 439 -6.70 15.40 -19.54
C SER A 439 -7.88 14.89 -18.72
N LEU A 440 -7.63 13.98 -17.78
CA LEU A 440 -8.63 13.40 -16.90
C LEU A 440 -8.21 13.55 -15.43
N LYS A 441 -9.11 14.03 -14.57
CA LYS A 441 -8.96 14.03 -13.11
C LYS A 441 -10.05 13.18 -12.45
N GLY A 442 -9.74 12.64 -11.28
CA GLY A 442 -10.62 11.73 -10.51
C GLY A 442 -10.24 10.27 -10.68
N ASP A 443 -11.14 9.36 -10.34
CA ASP A 443 -10.97 7.91 -10.46
C ASP A 443 -12.16 7.20 -11.12
N PHE A 444 -11.99 5.89 -11.35
CA PHE A 444 -12.99 4.98 -11.89
C PHE A 444 -13.54 4.02 -10.83
N PHE A 445 -13.58 4.45 -9.56
CA PHE A 445 -14.31 3.75 -8.51
C PHE A 445 -15.73 4.34 -8.38
N VAL A 446 -16.77 3.54 -8.17
CA VAL A 446 -16.76 2.07 -7.99
C VAL A 446 -16.89 1.37 -9.34
N TYR A 447 -16.07 0.34 -9.57
CA TYR A 447 -16.20 -0.50 -10.76
C TYR A 447 -17.53 -1.27 -10.73
N SER A 448 -18.17 -1.34 -11.90
CA SER A 448 -19.35 -2.16 -12.10
C SER A 448 -19.33 -2.86 -13.44
N ASP A 449 -19.54 -4.17 -13.39
CA ASP A 449 -19.92 -4.99 -14.53
C ASP A 449 -21.41 -5.34 -14.48
N ILE A 450 -21.83 -6.29 -15.32
CA ILE A 450 -23.23 -6.58 -15.58
C ILE A 450 -23.55 -8.04 -15.21
N PHE A 451 -24.46 -8.23 -14.25
CA PHE A 451 -25.01 -9.55 -13.91
C PHE A 451 -25.63 -10.25 -15.14
N SER A 452 -25.73 -11.57 -15.12
CA SER A 452 -26.44 -12.36 -16.15
C SER A 452 -27.88 -11.90 -16.38
N GLU A 453 -28.53 -11.35 -15.35
CA GLU A 453 -29.90 -10.81 -15.41
C GLU A 453 -30.01 -9.41 -16.06
N GLY A 454 -28.90 -8.81 -16.48
CA GLY A 454 -28.89 -7.46 -17.07
C GLY A 454 -29.05 -6.34 -16.03
N LYS A 455 -28.44 -6.50 -14.85
CA LYS A 455 -28.41 -5.51 -13.77
C LYS A 455 -26.96 -5.10 -13.44
N PRO A 456 -26.74 -3.86 -12.97
CA PRO A 456 -25.44 -3.44 -12.48
C PRO A 456 -24.99 -4.28 -11.29
N ALA A 457 -23.70 -4.59 -11.23
CA ALA A 457 -23.07 -5.32 -10.14
C ALA A 457 -21.87 -4.51 -9.63
N TYR A 458 -21.93 -3.97 -8.41
CA TYR A 458 -20.89 -3.09 -7.88
C TYR A 458 -19.85 -3.86 -7.06
N TRP A 459 -18.58 -3.67 -7.41
CA TRP A 459 -17.44 -4.34 -6.80
C TRP A 459 -16.92 -3.51 -5.62
N SER A 460 -17.77 -3.27 -4.63
CA SER A 460 -17.38 -2.54 -3.40
C SER A 460 -17.24 -3.44 -2.18
N GLY A 461 -17.60 -4.72 -2.28
CA GLY A 461 -17.47 -5.70 -1.19
C GLY A 461 -16.01 -6.00 -0.85
N TYR A 462 -15.15 -6.11 -1.87
CA TYR A 462 -13.72 -6.44 -1.70
C TYR A 462 -12.92 -5.36 -0.97
N TYR A 463 -13.46 -4.13 -0.84
CA TYR A 463 -12.85 -3.11 0.00
C TYR A 463 -12.70 -3.59 1.44
N THR A 464 -13.60 -4.45 1.92
CA THR A 464 -13.64 -4.94 3.31
C THR A 464 -13.42 -6.45 3.45
N THR A 465 -13.68 -7.27 2.42
CA THR A 465 -13.56 -8.73 2.48
C THR A 465 -12.24 -9.21 3.15
N ARG A 466 -12.34 -10.08 4.17
CA ARG A 466 -11.21 -10.63 4.96
C ARG A 466 -10.34 -9.53 5.63
N PRO A 467 -10.92 -8.69 6.49
CA PRO A 467 -10.24 -7.52 7.08
C PRO A 467 -9.03 -7.90 7.96
N TYR A 468 -9.05 -9.08 8.60
CA TYR A 468 -7.91 -9.61 9.36
C TYR A 468 -6.61 -9.59 8.56
N LEU A 469 -6.65 -10.03 7.30
CA LEU A 469 -5.47 -10.09 6.45
C LEU A 469 -5.03 -8.70 5.95
N LYS A 470 -5.98 -7.78 5.72
CA LYS A 470 -5.68 -6.38 5.39
C LYS A 470 -4.95 -5.69 6.55
N ILE A 471 -5.33 -5.96 7.79
CA ILE A 471 -4.64 -5.47 9.00
C ILE A 471 -3.28 -6.14 9.19
N LEU A 472 -3.20 -7.46 9.02
CA LEU A 472 -1.92 -8.20 9.10
C LEU A 472 -0.91 -7.66 8.07
N ALA A 473 -1.35 -7.36 6.85
CA ALA A 473 -0.49 -6.77 5.82
C ALA A 473 0.09 -5.43 6.26
N ARG A 474 -0.69 -4.58 6.93
CA ARG A 474 -0.23 -3.26 7.41
C ARG A 474 0.71 -3.37 8.59
N GLN A 475 0.48 -4.33 9.49
CA GLN A 475 1.45 -4.69 10.53
C GLN A 475 2.76 -5.18 9.91
N PHE A 476 2.69 -6.00 8.87
CA PHE A 476 3.87 -6.47 8.16
C PHE A 476 4.60 -5.34 7.42
N GLU A 477 3.90 -4.43 6.75
CA GLU A 477 4.48 -3.24 6.13
C GLU A 477 5.31 -2.42 7.12
N HIS A 478 4.76 -2.18 8.33
CA HIS A 478 5.49 -1.49 9.40
C HIS A 478 6.78 -2.23 9.79
N GLN A 479 6.71 -3.56 9.99
CA GLN A 479 7.87 -4.34 10.40
C GLN A 479 8.92 -4.40 9.29
N LEU A 480 8.51 -4.59 8.03
CA LEU A 480 9.42 -4.59 6.89
C LEU A 480 10.10 -3.22 6.72
N ARG A 481 9.33 -2.13 6.75
CA ARG A 481 9.88 -0.76 6.66
C ARG A 481 10.91 -0.49 7.75
N THR A 482 10.60 -0.91 8.97
CA THR A 482 11.48 -0.74 10.13
C THR A 482 12.75 -1.56 9.96
N SER A 483 12.63 -2.82 9.51
CA SER A 483 13.75 -3.69 9.22
C SER A 483 14.64 -3.13 8.10
N GLU A 484 14.09 -2.56 7.04
CA GLU A 484 14.85 -1.91 5.97
C GLU A 484 15.70 -0.76 6.48
N ILE A 485 15.08 0.15 7.26
CA ILE A 485 15.76 1.33 7.82
C ILE A 485 16.89 0.89 8.76
N ILE A 486 16.58 0.01 9.71
CA ILE A 486 17.56 -0.49 10.68
C ILE A 486 18.68 -1.25 9.95
N PHE A 487 18.34 -2.18 9.05
CA PHE A 487 19.31 -2.96 8.29
C PHE A 487 20.27 -2.05 7.52
N THR A 488 19.73 -1.10 6.76
CA THR A 488 20.52 -0.18 5.93
C THR A 488 21.50 0.62 6.78
N LEU A 489 21.05 1.18 7.89
CA LEU A 489 21.88 2.04 8.74
C LEU A 489 22.91 1.23 9.53
N VAL A 490 22.50 0.10 10.14
CA VAL A 490 23.39 -0.72 10.96
C VAL A 490 24.45 -1.43 10.11
N SER A 491 24.07 -2.03 8.98
CA SER A 491 25.02 -2.74 8.12
C SER A 491 26.11 -1.82 7.58
N ASN A 492 25.75 -0.62 7.11
CA ASN A 492 26.72 0.36 6.64
C ASN A 492 27.55 0.94 7.79
N PHE A 493 26.98 1.09 8.99
CA PHE A 493 27.72 1.56 10.16
C PHE A 493 28.82 0.56 10.54
N ILE A 494 28.49 -0.74 10.55
CA ILE A 494 29.44 -1.81 10.82
C ILE A 494 30.55 -1.83 9.75
N ARG A 495 30.20 -1.74 8.47
CA ARG A 495 31.16 -1.71 7.35
C ARG A 495 32.13 -0.53 7.38
N GLN A 496 31.66 0.64 7.84
CA GLN A 496 32.50 1.83 7.97
C GLN A 496 33.26 1.90 9.31
N SER A 497 32.91 1.03 10.26
CA SER A 497 33.54 1.01 11.58
C SER A 497 34.94 0.40 11.51
N THR A 498 35.88 0.98 12.25
CA THR A 498 37.21 0.38 12.48
C THR A 498 37.20 -0.61 13.65
N ASP A 499 36.05 -0.83 14.29
CA ASP A 499 35.93 -1.76 15.42
C ASP A 499 35.82 -3.20 14.93
N HIS A 500 36.94 -3.94 14.99
CA HIS A 500 37.03 -5.34 14.60
C HIS A 500 36.05 -6.26 15.35
N ARG A 501 35.52 -5.81 16.50
CA ARG A 501 34.52 -6.56 17.28
C ARG A 501 33.20 -6.74 16.54
N LEU A 502 32.88 -5.86 15.59
CA LEU A 502 31.63 -5.88 14.83
C LEU A 502 31.65 -6.81 13.61
N ILE A 503 32.79 -7.41 13.25
CA ILE A 503 32.93 -8.30 12.08
C ILE A 503 32.01 -9.54 12.19
N SER A 504 31.85 -10.09 13.40
CA SER A 504 30.95 -11.21 13.65
C SER A 504 29.47 -10.83 13.48
N SER A 505 29.14 -9.57 13.79
CA SER A 505 27.80 -9.00 13.62
C SER A 505 27.47 -8.75 12.14
N GLU A 506 28.46 -8.33 11.33
CA GLU A 506 28.29 -8.17 9.89
C GLU A 506 27.81 -9.47 9.23
N LYS A 507 28.54 -10.57 9.44
CA LYS A 507 28.17 -11.89 8.89
C LYS A 507 26.81 -12.38 9.38
N ARG A 508 26.39 -11.99 10.58
CA ARG A 508 25.06 -12.33 11.12
C ARG A 508 23.96 -11.56 10.39
N LEU A 509 24.17 -10.26 10.17
CA LEU A 509 23.22 -9.43 9.43
C LEU A 509 23.12 -9.83 7.96
N GLU A 510 24.24 -10.18 7.32
CA GLU A 510 24.24 -10.67 5.94
C GLU A 510 23.34 -11.90 5.76
N LYS A 511 23.30 -12.82 6.73
CA LYS A 511 22.38 -13.98 6.70
C LYS A 511 20.91 -13.59 6.74
N HIS A 512 20.57 -12.45 7.35
CA HIS A 512 19.20 -11.95 7.37
C HIS A 512 18.80 -11.25 6.07
N TYR A 513 19.76 -10.90 5.20
CA TYR A 513 19.44 -10.18 3.97
C TYR A 513 18.56 -11.00 3.02
N GLU A 514 18.82 -12.30 2.88
CA GLU A 514 17.97 -13.20 2.09
C GLU A 514 16.53 -13.23 2.63
N GLN A 515 16.38 -13.31 3.94
CA GLN A 515 15.06 -13.27 4.60
C GLN A 515 14.35 -11.93 4.37
N LEU A 516 15.11 -10.83 4.35
CA LEU A 516 14.59 -9.50 4.04
C LEU A 516 14.13 -9.39 2.59
N VAL A 517 14.88 -9.95 1.63
CA VAL A 517 14.46 -10.05 0.23
C VAL A 517 13.19 -10.88 0.08
N ASN A 518 13.12 -12.04 0.74
CA ASN A 518 11.91 -12.87 0.74
C ASN A 518 10.72 -12.14 1.37
N ALA A 519 10.94 -11.32 2.40
CA ALA A 519 9.90 -10.49 2.99
C ALA A 519 9.36 -9.44 2.00
N ARG A 520 10.22 -8.73 1.26
CA ARG A 520 9.80 -7.80 0.19
C ARG A 520 8.96 -8.51 -0.86
N ARG A 521 9.43 -9.68 -1.33
CA ARG A 521 8.74 -10.48 -2.35
C ARG A 521 7.39 -10.99 -1.87
N ASN A 522 7.27 -11.42 -0.62
CA ASN A 522 6.00 -11.86 -0.04
C ASN A 522 5.03 -10.69 0.17
N LEU A 523 5.51 -9.51 0.59
CA LEU A 523 4.68 -8.31 0.65
C LEU A 523 4.19 -7.93 -0.75
N GLY A 524 5.10 -7.91 -1.72
CA GLY A 524 4.79 -7.61 -3.12
C GLY A 524 3.80 -8.60 -3.72
N LEU A 525 3.93 -9.88 -3.40
CA LEU A 525 3.00 -10.92 -3.83
C LEU A 525 1.60 -10.65 -3.30
N PHE A 526 1.49 -10.26 -2.03
CA PHE A 526 0.21 -9.94 -1.40
C PHE A 526 -0.46 -8.68 -1.95
N GLN A 527 0.24 -7.83 -2.71
CA GLN A 527 -0.40 -6.68 -3.37
C GLN A 527 -1.23 -7.08 -4.59
N HIS A 528 -1.17 -8.35 -5.03
CA HIS A 528 -1.97 -8.87 -6.14
C HIS A 528 -3.46 -8.63 -5.93
N HIS A 529 -4.18 -8.42 -7.03
CA HIS A 529 -5.60 -8.09 -7.04
C HIS A 529 -6.54 -9.20 -6.57
N ASP A 530 -6.08 -10.43 -6.27
CA ASP A 530 -6.87 -11.41 -5.49
C ASP A 530 -6.32 -11.71 -4.09
N ALA A 531 -5.21 -11.07 -3.71
CA ALA A 531 -4.59 -11.26 -2.43
C ALA A 531 -5.10 -10.22 -1.41
N ILE A 532 -4.65 -8.96 -1.48
CA ILE A 532 -5.06 -7.92 -0.52
C ILE A 532 -6.56 -7.59 -0.58
N THR A 533 -7.20 -7.84 -1.72
CA THR A 533 -8.64 -7.69 -1.94
C THR A 533 -9.46 -8.72 -1.16
N GLY A 534 -8.86 -9.86 -0.81
CA GLY A 534 -9.52 -10.95 -0.14
C GLY A 534 -10.35 -11.85 -1.05
N THR A 535 -10.07 -11.83 -2.36
CA THR A 535 -10.87 -12.49 -3.40
C THR A 535 -10.25 -13.78 -3.93
N SER A 536 -9.33 -14.39 -3.21
CA SER A 536 -8.90 -15.77 -3.45
C SER A 536 -9.70 -16.79 -2.64
N LYS A 537 -9.59 -18.06 -2.99
CA LYS A 537 -10.11 -19.17 -2.17
C LYS A 537 -9.51 -19.17 -0.76
N ALA A 538 -10.26 -19.66 0.22
CA ALA A 538 -9.87 -19.71 1.63
C ALA A 538 -8.51 -20.39 1.85
N ASN A 539 -8.22 -21.48 1.13
CA ASN A 539 -6.93 -22.15 1.22
C ASN A 539 -5.77 -21.31 0.66
N VAL A 540 -6.00 -20.53 -0.39
CA VAL A 540 -5.02 -19.60 -0.98
C VAL A 540 -4.78 -18.40 -0.05
N MET A 541 -5.86 -17.85 0.53
CA MET A 541 -5.75 -16.78 1.52
C MET A 541 -5.04 -17.24 2.80
N ASN A 542 -5.18 -18.52 3.18
CA ASN A 542 -4.39 -19.11 4.26
C ASN A 542 -2.88 -19.22 3.90
N ASP A 543 -2.55 -19.54 2.65
CA ASP A 543 -1.16 -19.52 2.16
C ASP A 543 -0.58 -18.10 2.24
N TYR A 544 -1.27 -17.09 1.70
CA TYR A 544 -0.86 -15.69 1.85
C TYR A 544 -0.66 -15.28 3.31
N GLY A 545 -1.63 -15.58 4.18
CA GLY A 545 -1.55 -15.29 5.61
C GLY A 545 -0.32 -15.92 6.27
N THR A 546 0.01 -17.15 5.88
CA THR A 546 1.21 -17.86 6.37
C THR A 546 2.50 -17.20 5.88
N LYS A 547 2.57 -16.80 4.61
CA LYS A 547 3.74 -16.10 4.04
C LYS A 547 3.96 -14.73 4.71
N LEU A 548 2.90 -13.93 4.86
CA LEU A 548 2.93 -12.63 5.54
C LEU A 548 3.43 -12.78 6.99
N PHE A 549 2.83 -13.72 7.73
CA PHE A 549 3.19 -14.00 9.11
C PHE A 549 4.66 -14.41 9.27
N THR A 550 5.11 -15.34 8.43
CA THR A 550 6.49 -15.85 8.47
C THR A 550 7.50 -14.73 8.16
N SER A 551 7.21 -13.90 7.16
CA SER A 551 8.05 -12.76 6.81
C SER A 551 8.05 -11.66 7.88
N LEU A 552 6.91 -11.40 8.52
CA LEU A 552 6.81 -10.49 9.67
C LEU A 552 7.71 -10.97 10.81
N TYR A 553 7.66 -12.25 11.15
CA TYR A 553 8.53 -12.85 12.15
C TYR A 553 10.02 -12.66 11.81
N HIS A 554 10.42 -12.96 10.56
CA HIS A 554 11.81 -12.73 10.12
C HIS A 554 12.24 -11.27 10.21
N CYS A 555 11.35 -10.33 9.91
CA CYS A 555 11.63 -8.90 10.05
C CYS A 555 11.93 -8.53 11.51
N ILE A 556 11.12 -9.00 12.46
CA ILE A 556 11.35 -8.79 13.90
C ILE A 556 12.69 -9.38 14.33
N ARG A 557 13.00 -10.61 13.92
CA ARG A 557 14.28 -11.28 14.25
C ARG A 557 15.50 -10.51 13.72
N LEU A 558 15.39 -9.93 12.52
CA LEU A 558 16.42 -9.07 11.96
C LEU A 558 16.60 -7.81 12.83
N GLN A 559 15.51 -7.15 13.23
CA GLN A 559 15.57 -5.96 14.09
C GLN A 559 16.23 -6.28 15.43
N GLU A 560 15.85 -7.40 16.06
CA GLU A 560 16.44 -7.88 17.31
C GLU A 560 17.96 -8.08 17.19
N SER A 561 18.39 -8.72 16.09
CA SER A 561 19.80 -8.97 15.76
C SER A 561 20.58 -7.67 15.56
N ALA A 562 20.05 -6.75 14.76
CA ALA A 562 20.69 -5.48 14.44
C ALA A 562 20.78 -4.54 15.66
N LEU A 563 19.71 -4.45 16.45
CA LEU A 563 19.69 -3.64 17.66
C LEU A 563 20.58 -4.24 18.76
N THR A 564 20.66 -5.57 18.87
CA THR A 564 21.61 -6.23 19.78
C THR A 564 23.04 -5.80 19.49
N SER A 565 23.46 -5.85 18.21
CA SER A 565 24.81 -5.44 17.79
C SER A 565 25.14 -3.97 18.11
N LEU A 566 24.14 -3.10 18.22
CA LEU A 566 24.35 -1.69 18.54
C LEU A 566 24.19 -1.35 20.01
N MET A 567 23.20 -1.93 20.68
CA MET A 567 22.77 -1.53 22.02
C MET A 567 23.47 -2.32 23.13
N ILE A 568 24.02 -3.50 22.83
CA ILE A 568 24.62 -4.41 23.80
C ILE A 568 26.11 -4.60 23.46
N PRO A 569 27.05 -4.20 24.33
CA PRO A 569 28.47 -4.15 24.02
C PRO A 569 29.25 -5.46 24.25
N ASP A 570 28.67 -6.50 24.86
CA ASP A 570 29.38 -7.73 25.24
C ASP A 570 29.43 -8.77 24.10
N GLU A 571 30.64 -9.08 23.66
CA GLU A 571 30.95 -9.97 22.53
C GLU A 571 30.66 -11.45 22.79
N LYS A 572 30.60 -11.90 24.05
CA LYS A 572 30.50 -13.34 24.39
C LYS A 572 29.09 -13.90 24.27
N LEU A 573 28.11 -13.03 23.99
CA LEU A 573 26.69 -13.37 23.88
C LEU A 573 26.40 -13.95 22.49
N HIS A 574 26.96 -15.13 22.23
CA HIS A 574 26.99 -15.71 20.89
C HIS A 574 25.71 -16.48 20.49
N SER A 575 24.75 -16.74 21.39
CA SER A 575 23.68 -17.72 21.10
C SER A 575 22.27 -17.43 21.61
N GLN A 576 21.96 -16.32 22.28
CA GLN A 576 20.62 -16.09 22.86
C GLN A 576 19.99 -14.76 22.49
N SER A 577 18.67 -14.78 22.28
CA SER A 577 17.85 -13.59 21.99
C SER A 577 17.68 -12.79 23.28
N ILE A 578 18.68 -11.98 23.60
CA ILE A 578 18.66 -11.09 24.78
C ILE A 578 17.65 -9.97 24.57
N LEU A 579 17.54 -9.49 23.34
CA LEU A 579 16.56 -8.49 22.95
C LEU A 579 15.42 -9.23 22.26
N GLN A 580 14.21 -9.11 22.81
CA GLN A 580 13.01 -9.79 22.34
C GLN A 580 11.90 -8.77 22.12
N SER A 581 11.18 -8.86 21.02
CA SER A 581 9.93 -8.12 20.82
C SER A 581 8.96 -8.37 21.98
N GLU A 582 8.23 -7.34 22.43
CA GLU A 582 7.23 -7.52 23.51
C GLU A 582 6.07 -8.44 23.15
N VAL A 583 5.87 -8.66 21.86
CA VAL A 583 4.81 -9.50 21.31
C VAL A 583 5.40 -10.75 20.70
N GLU A 584 4.87 -11.88 21.15
CA GLU A 584 5.12 -13.21 20.62
C GLU A 584 3.94 -13.67 19.77
N TRP A 585 4.29 -14.25 18.64
CA TRP A 585 3.36 -14.75 17.66
C TRP A 585 3.51 -16.27 17.62
N GLU A 586 2.47 -17.00 18.04
CA GLU A 586 2.52 -18.47 18.03
C GLU A 586 2.33 -19.01 16.63
N THR A 587 1.18 -18.72 16.01
CA THR A 587 0.82 -19.19 14.67
C THR A 587 -0.10 -18.20 13.97
N TYR A 588 -0.21 -18.31 12.64
CA TYR A 588 -1.14 -17.52 11.85
C TYR A 588 -2.59 -17.71 12.32
N GLY A 589 -3.24 -16.60 12.71
CA GLY A 589 -4.63 -16.58 13.17
C GLY A 589 -4.82 -16.82 14.66
N ALA A 590 -3.75 -17.10 15.42
CA ALA A 590 -3.81 -17.15 16.88
C ALA A 590 -3.72 -15.73 17.48
N PRO A 591 -4.35 -15.48 18.64
CA PRO A 591 -4.18 -14.23 19.36
C PRO A 591 -2.72 -13.95 19.71
N VAL A 592 -2.30 -12.69 19.61
CA VAL A 592 -0.93 -12.27 19.94
C VAL A 592 -0.72 -12.33 21.45
N ARG A 593 0.38 -12.95 21.89
CA ARG A 593 0.75 -13.01 23.30
C ARG A 593 1.69 -11.86 23.65
N LYS A 594 1.38 -11.10 24.70
CA LYS A 594 2.28 -10.08 25.25
C LYS A 594 3.19 -10.70 26.30
N LEU A 595 4.50 -10.53 26.14
CA LEU A 595 5.50 -10.88 27.13
C LEU A 595 5.38 -10.00 28.38
N GLN A 596 5.61 -10.59 29.54
CA GLN A 596 5.57 -9.88 30.81
C GLN A 596 6.93 -9.27 31.13
N VAL A 597 6.94 -7.98 31.48
CA VAL A 597 8.08 -7.35 32.14
C VAL A 597 8.21 -7.86 33.58
N SER A 598 9.45 -7.88 34.07
CA SER A 598 9.78 -8.46 35.37
C SER A 598 10.89 -7.66 36.03
N LEU A 599 10.74 -7.38 37.33
CA LEU A 599 11.77 -6.73 38.14
C LEU A 599 12.95 -7.66 38.47
N ILE A 600 13.01 -8.88 37.92
CA ILE A 600 14.10 -9.83 38.13
C ILE A 600 14.98 -9.92 36.88
N ASP A 601 14.39 -10.33 35.76
CA ASP A 601 15.07 -10.74 34.53
C ASP A 601 14.67 -9.93 33.30
N ARG A 602 13.65 -9.07 33.36
CA ARG A 602 13.21 -8.20 32.25
C ARG A 602 13.00 -6.75 32.69
N LYS A 603 14.02 -6.18 33.35
CA LYS A 603 13.93 -4.84 33.98
C LYS A 603 14.14 -3.67 33.01
N LYS A 604 14.55 -3.92 31.77
CA LYS A 604 14.91 -2.88 30.79
C LYS A 604 14.05 -3.03 29.54
N ILE A 605 13.54 -1.91 29.05
CA ILE A 605 12.71 -1.81 27.84
C ILE A 605 13.44 -0.92 26.85
N ILE A 606 13.51 -1.33 25.60
CA ILE A 606 14.11 -0.56 24.51
C ILE A 606 13.00 -0.19 23.54
N LEU A 607 12.88 1.11 23.25
CA LEU A 607 11.91 1.64 22.31
C LEU A 607 12.62 2.16 21.06
N PHE A 608 12.13 1.81 19.88
CA PHE A 608 12.60 2.38 18.62
C PHE A 608 11.52 3.23 17.95
N ASN A 609 11.87 4.45 17.59
CA ASN A 609 11.05 5.30 16.75
C ASN A 609 11.45 5.15 15.27
N PRO A 610 10.64 4.50 14.41
CA PRO A 610 10.90 4.33 12.98
C PRO A 610 10.44 5.54 12.15
N LEU A 611 9.90 6.59 12.78
CA LEU A 611 9.58 7.84 12.11
C LEU A 611 10.80 8.77 12.10
N ALA A 612 10.97 9.50 11.00
CA ALA A 612 11.99 10.53 10.85
C ALA A 612 11.59 11.88 11.49
N GLU A 613 10.68 11.84 12.46
CA GLU A 613 10.31 12.99 13.28
C GLU A 613 10.18 12.59 14.76
N ARG A 614 10.27 13.59 15.65
CA ARG A 614 10.04 13.41 17.09
C ARG A 614 8.56 13.10 17.33
N ARG A 615 8.28 12.14 18.22
CA ARG A 615 6.93 11.83 18.69
C ARG A 615 6.86 11.64 20.20
N THR A 616 5.68 11.87 20.75
CA THR A 616 5.29 11.45 22.11
C THR A 616 4.19 10.41 21.99
N GLU A 617 4.30 9.31 22.71
CA GLU A 617 3.37 8.17 22.63
C GLU A 617 3.14 7.55 24.00
N VAL A 618 1.98 6.92 24.18
CA VAL A 618 1.66 6.16 25.40
C VAL A 618 1.99 4.70 25.16
N ILE A 619 3.03 4.21 25.83
CA ILE A 619 3.54 2.85 25.70
C ILE A 619 2.87 1.97 26.72
N THR A 620 2.39 0.79 26.30
CA THR A 620 1.70 -0.17 27.17
C THR A 620 2.47 -1.48 27.24
N VAL A 621 3.03 -1.82 28.40
CA VAL A 621 3.73 -3.10 28.63
C VAL A 621 3.02 -3.94 29.70
N ARG A 622 2.98 -5.26 29.51
CA ARG A 622 2.33 -6.19 30.45
C ARG A 622 3.28 -6.47 31.63
N SER A 623 2.79 -6.40 32.86
CA SER A 623 3.53 -6.67 34.09
C SER A 623 2.82 -7.67 34.99
N ASN A 624 3.60 -8.33 35.85
CA ASN A 624 3.13 -9.26 36.88
C ASN A 624 2.99 -8.63 38.28
N THR A 625 3.32 -7.35 38.44
CA THR A 625 3.21 -6.62 39.71
C THR A 625 2.72 -5.19 39.48
N THR A 626 2.09 -4.60 40.49
CA THR A 626 1.68 -3.20 40.51
C THR A 626 2.77 -2.26 41.04
N ASP A 627 3.78 -2.80 41.72
CA ASP A 627 4.79 -2.03 42.46
C ASP A 627 5.96 -1.60 41.58
N ILE A 628 5.65 -0.91 40.47
CA ILE A 628 6.64 -0.51 39.47
C ILE A 628 6.53 0.99 39.16
N ARG A 629 7.67 1.60 38.89
CA ARG A 629 7.80 2.87 38.18
C ARG A 629 8.77 2.76 37.01
N VAL A 630 8.64 3.67 36.07
CA VAL A 630 9.45 3.71 34.85
C VAL A 630 10.43 4.88 34.89
N TYR A 631 11.69 4.63 34.52
CA TYR A 631 12.79 5.60 34.50
C TYR A 631 13.39 5.70 33.10
N ASP A 632 13.41 6.90 32.51
CA ASP A 632 14.07 7.17 31.23
C ASP A 632 15.59 7.31 31.47
N SER A 633 16.36 6.35 30.95
CA SER A 633 17.80 6.29 31.17
C SER A 633 18.56 7.43 30.48
N ARG A 634 17.98 8.06 29.45
CA ARG A 634 18.58 9.17 28.70
C ARG A 634 18.39 10.48 29.45
N THR A 635 17.16 10.82 29.84
CA THR A 635 16.86 12.09 30.54
C THR A 635 17.19 12.03 32.03
N ARG A 636 17.39 10.82 32.58
CA ARG A 636 17.63 10.56 34.00
C ARG A 636 16.47 11.01 34.89
N GLN A 637 15.25 10.82 34.41
CA GLN A 637 14.02 11.22 35.09
C GLN A 637 12.99 10.09 35.06
N HIS A 638 12.10 10.08 36.06
CA HIS A 638 10.92 9.23 36.03
C HIS A 638 9.90 9.82 35.06
N VAL A 639 9.25 8.94 34.31
CA VAL A 639 8.18 9.33 33.37
C VAL A 639 6.82 9.19 34.05
N GLU A 640 5.84 9.95 33.55
CA GLU A 640 4.46 9.81 33.99
C GLU A 640 3.90 8.46 33.53
N TYR A 641 3.21 7.77 34.44
CA TYR A 641 2.69 6.43 34.20
C TYR A 641 1.39 6.16 34.98
N GLN A 642 0.65 5.14 34.56
CA GLN A 642 -0.46 4.56 35.30
C GLN A 642 -0.44 3.04 35.23
N ILE A 643 -0.95 2.40 36.28
CA ILE A 643 -1.15 0.94 36.34
C ILE A 643 -2.61 0.66 36.02
N THR A 644 -2.84 -0.16 35.00
CA THR A 644 -4.14 -0.49 34.44
C THR A 644 -4.49 -1.95 34.74
N PRO A 645 -5.67 -2.25 35.29
CA PRO A 645 -6.10 -3.62 35.53
C PRO A 645 -6.40 -4.36 34.22
N ILE A 646 -6.16 -5.66 34.22
CA ILE A 646 -6.66 -6.58 33.20
C ILE A 646 -7.93 -7.23 33.71
N ILE A 647 -8.97 -7.22 32.88
CA ILE A 647 -10.26 -7.78 33.24
C ILE A 647 -10.44 -9.05 32.45
N GLU A 648 -10.56 -10.16 33.17
CA GLU A 648 -10.81 -11.48 32.64
C GLU A 648 -12.31 -11.76 32.72
N VAL A 649 -12.88 -12.27 31.64
CA VAL A 649 -14.29 -12.70 31.60
C VAL A 649 -14.31 -14.21 31.77
N LEU A 650 -14.88 -14.69 32.86
CA LEU A 650 -15.05 -16.11 33.15
C LEU A 650 -16.19 -16.72 32.33
N ASP A 651 -16.24 -18.05 32.21
CA ASP A 651 -17.26 -18.78 31.43
C ASP A 651 -18.70 -18.49 31.87
N ASN A 652 -18.90 -18.11 33.14
CA ASN A 652 -20.20 -17.70 33.68
C ASN A 652 -20.55 -16.22 33.41
N GLY A 653 -19.76 -15.52 32.60
CA GLY A 653 -19.91 -14.10 32.28
C GLY A 653 -19.46 -13.15 33.39
N LYS A 654 -19.01 -13.66 34.55
CA LYS A 654 -18.48 -12.85 35.65
C LYS A 654 -17.16 -12.23 35.24
N ARG A 655 -17.01 -10.95 35.53
CA ARG A 655 -15.81 -10.16 35.24
C ARG A 655 -14.94 -10.13 36.48
N VAL A 656 -13.69 -10.53 36.35
CA VAL A 656 -12.73 -10.57 37.46
C VAL A 656 -11.50 -9.78 37.07
N ILE A 657 -11.03 -8.94 38.00
CA ILE A 657 -9.76 -8.24 37.82
C ILE A 657 -8.64 -9.25 38.07
N SER A 658 -7.72 -9.37 37.11
CA SER A 658 -6.58 -10.27 37.22
C SER A 658 -5.71 -9.90 38.42
N ASN A 659 -5.32 -10.90 39.20
CA ASN A 659 -4.43 -10.73 40.36
C ASN A 659 -2.95 -10.85 39.99
N THR A 660 -2.65 -11.26 38.75
CA THR A 660 -1.29 -11.60 38.29
C THR A 660 -0.90 -10.87 37.01
N ASN A 661 -1.82 -10.19 36.34
CA ASN A 661 -1.57 -9.47 35.10
C ASN A 661 -2.08 -8.03 35.16
N PHE A 662 -1.18 -7.08 34.89
CA PHE A 662 -1.47 -5.65 34.86
C PHE A 662 -0.82 -5.02 33.63
N ASP A 663 -1.38 -3.93 33.12
CA ASP A 663 -0.72 -3.13 32.08
C ASP A 663 -0.12 -1.87 32.69
N ILE A 664 1.15 -1.60 32.43
CA ILE A 664 1.82 -0.34 32.75
C ILE A 664 1.75 0.54 31.52
N GLN A 665 1.05 1.67 31.62
CA GLN A 665 0.99 2.68 30.58
C GLN A 665 1.85 3.87 30.97
N PHE A 666 2.85 4.22 30.15
CA PHE A 666 3.75 5.34 30.44
C PHE A 666 3.97 6.23 29.22
N VAL A 667 4.26 7.51 29.47
CA VAL A 667 4.46 8.51 28.42
C VAL A 667 5.93 8.53 27.98
N ALA A 668 6.18 8.24 26.71
CA ALA A 668 7.52 8.24 26.13
C ALA A 668 7.65 9.29 25.02
N THR A 669 8.67 10.16 25.12
CA THR A 669 9.03 11.10 24.07
C THR A 669 10.31 10.64 23.35
N LEU A 670 10.17 10.27 22.09
CA LEU A 670 11.21 9.66 21.27
C LEU A 670 11.65 10.62 20.14
N PRO A 671 12.96 10.90 19.99
CA PRO A 671 13.49 11.61 18.83
C PRO A 671 13.35 10.80 17.54
N ALA A 672 13.52 11.45 16.39
CA ALA A 672 13.50 10.84 15.06
C ALA A 672 14.52 9.70 14.93
N LEU A 673 14.15 8.57 14.33
CA LEU A 673 15.04 7.42 14.05
C LEU A 673 16.00 7.13 15.20
N THR A 674 15.45 6.87 16.38
CA THR A 674 16.22 6.75 17.62
C THR A 674 15.72 5.58 18.46
N THR A 675 16.68 4.90 19.07
CA THR A 675 16.46 3.89 20.10
C THR A 675 16.68 4.51 21.49
N VAL A 676 15.76 4.30 22.44
CA VAL A 676 15.84 4.81 23.83
C VAL A 676 15.58 3.69 24.83
N THR A 677 16.39 3.64 25.89
CA THR A 677 16.29 2.61 26.93
C THR A 677 15.59 3.15 28.19
N PHE A 678 14.55 2.45 28.63
CA PHE A 678 13.83 2.67 29.87
C PHE A 678 14.15 1.57 30.87
N LYS A 679 14.18 1.90 32.15
CA LYS A 679 14.43 0.98 33.26
C LYS A 679 13.20 0.93 34.17
N LEU A 680 12.83 -0.27 34.58
CA LEU A 680 11.82 -0.52 35.59
C LEU A 680 12.46 -0.56 36.97
N GLU A 681 11.83 0.10 37.94
CA GLU A 681 12.25 0.12 39.33
C GLU A 681 11.07 -0.19 40.24
N GLU A 682 11.35 -0.84 41.36
CA GLU A 682 10.34 -1.12 42.38
C GLU A 682 9.84 0.20 42.99
N HIS A 683 8.52 0.39 43.00
CA HIS A 683 7.89 1.53 43.63
C HIS A 683 6.42 1.24 43.97
N VAL A 684 6.12 1.20 45.26
CA VAL A 684 4.74 1.10 45.75
C VAL A 684 4.11 2.49 45.73
N ASN A 685 3.15 2.71 44.83
CA ASN A 685 2.39 3.95 44.78
C ASN A 685 0.98 3.75 44.23
N THR A 686 0.01 3.59 45.14
CA THR A 686 -1.39 3.38 44.80
C THR A 686 -2.05 4.58 44.10
N SER A 687 -1.47 5.78 44.19
CA SER A 687 -2.00 6.96 43.47
C SER A 687 -1.89 6.85 41.95
N LYS A 688 -1.03 5.94 41.45
CA LYS A 688 -0.87 5.65 40.02
C LYS A 688 -1.76 4.49 39.56
N HIS A 689 -2.50 3.84 40.46
CA HIS A 689 -3.44 2.78 40.09
C HIS A 689 -4.71 3.41 39.51
N CYS A 690 -5.20 2.86 38.41
CA CYS A 690 -6.43 3.34 37.81
C CYS A 690 -7.64 3.06 38.72
N LEU A 691 -8.63 3.95 38.67
CA LEU A 691 -9.94 3.72 39.24
C LEU A 691 -10.78 2.88 38.28
N VAL A 692 -11.45 1.86 38.79
CA VAL A 692 -12.35 1.00 37.99
C VAL A 692 -13.78 1.31 38.36
N PHE A 693 -14.60 1.66 37.38
CA PHE A 693 -16.05 1.71 37.55
C PHE A 693 -16.65 0.47 36.89
N CYS A 694 -17.38 -0.31 37.68
CA CYS A 694 -18.04 -1.53 37.22
C CYS A 694 -19.06 -2.02 38.27
N ASN A 695 -20.23 -2.47 37.81
CA ASN A 695 -21.26 -2.99 38.71
C ASN A 695 -21.02 -4.46 39.11
N ASN A 696 -20.47 -5.27 38.19
CA ASN A 696 -20.33 -6.73 38.33
C ASN A 696 -18.87 -7.22 38.37
N CYS A 697 -17.91 -6.36 38.77
CA CYS A 697 -16.48 -6.72 38.84
C CYS A 697 -15.99 -7.04 40.25
N ASN A 698 -16.86 -6.96 41.27
CA ASN A 698 -16.47 -7.31 42.64
C ASN A 698 -16.47 -8.83 42.81
N ASP A 699 -15.35 -9.37 43.28
CA ASP A 699 -15.30 -10.74 43.77
C ASP A 699 -15.47 -10.76 45.28
N ASN A 700 -16.70 -10.98 45.75
CA ASN A 700 -16.99 -11.06 47.19
C ASN A 700 -16.34 -12.29 47.88
N ASN A 701 -15.73 -13.22 47.12
CA ASN A 701 -15.13 -14.46 47.61
C ASN A 701 -13.59 -14.44 47.69
N SER A 702 -12.92 -13.34 47.35
CA SER A 702 -11.44 -13.27 47.42
C SER A 702 -10.96 -12.88 48.82
N GLU A 703 -10.13 -13.71 49.45
CA GLU A 703 -9.51 -13.43 50.76
C GLU A 703 -8.50 -12.27 50.73
N LYS A 704 -8.05 -11.84 49.55
CA LYS A 704 -7.11 -10.72 49.37
C LYS A 704 -7.84 -9.42 49.01
N PRO A 705 -7.43 -8.26 49.58
CA PRO A 705 -7.98 -6.97 49.18
C PRO A 705 -7.66 -6.69 47.69
N PRO A 706 -8.57 -6.05 46.95
CA PRO A 706 -8.36 -5.77 45.53
C PRO A 706 -7.23 -4.74 45.34
N ASN A 707 -6.37 -4.98 44.34
CA ASN A 707 -5.26 -4.08 43.99
C ASN A 707 -5.74 -2.70 43.47
N PHE A 708 -7.01 -2.60 43.08
CA PHE A 708 -7.62 -1.40 42.49
C PHE A 708 -8.89 -1.01 43.25
N VAL A 709 -9.16 0.29 43.32
CA VAL A 709 -10.40 0.81 43.89
C VAL A 709 -11.52 0.64 42.87
N ILE A 710 -12.51 -0.18 43.21
CA ILE A 710 -13.70 -0.44 42.40
C ILE A 710 -14.85 0.44 42.90
N LYS A 711 -15.49 1.17 41.99
CA LYS A 711 -16.68 2.01 42.25
C LYS A 711 -17.86 1.52 41.41
N LYS A 712 -19.07 1.69 41.92
CA LYS A 712 -20.30 1.45 41.16
C LYS A 712 -20.53 2.57 40.14
N MET A 713 -21.24 2.25 39.06
CA MET A 713 -21.67 3.25 38.08
C MET A 713 -22.65 4.24 38.71
N MET A 714 -22.49 5.52 38.37
CA MET A 714 -23.41 6.58 38.79
C MET A 714 -24.65 6.62 37.88
N PRO A 715 -25.83 7.07 38.36
CA PRO A 715 -27.01 7.21 37.52
C PRO A 715 -26.84 8.32 36.47
N GLY A 716 -27.36 8.09 35.26
CA GLY A 716 -27.34 9.05 34.13
C GLY A 716 -26.35 8.68 33.03
N ASP A 717 -26.34 9.47 31.94
CA ASP A 717 -25.36 9.31 30.85
C ASP A 717 -23.92 9.47 31.37
N ILE A 718 -22.99 8.70 30.81
CA ILE A 718 -21.61 8.63 31.28
C ILE A 718 -20.81 9.79 30.67
N GLN A 719 -20.03 10.48 31.50
CA GLN A 719 -19.16 11.56 31.06
C GLN A 719 -17.68 11.17 31.22
N LEU A 720 -16.91 11.29 30.13
CA LEU A 720 -15.44 11.21 30.15
C LEU A 720 -14.87 12.58 29.79
N GLU A 721 -13.76 12.99 30.39
CA GLU A 721 -13.12 14.25 30.01
C GLU A 721 -11.61 14.26 30.21
N ASN A 722 -10.93 15.04 29.38
CA ASN A 722 -9.54 15.45 29.55
C ASN A 722 -9.47 17.00 29.54
N SER A 723 -8.30 17.59 29.34
CA SER A 723 -8.12 19.04 29.30
C SER A 723 -8.79 19.74 28.09
N VAL A 724 -9.08 19.02 27.00
CA VAL A 724 -9.60 19.55 25.73
C VAL A 724 -10.99 19.04 25.39
N LEU A 725 -11.25 17.75 25.60
CA LEU A 725 -12.45 17.03 25.24
C LEU A 725 -13.30 16.72 26.47
N LYS A 726 -14.61 16.76 26.28
CA LYS A 726 -15.61 16.18 27.17
C LYS A 726 -16.58 15.34 26.32
N LEU A 727 -16.59 14.04 26.56
CA LEU A 727 -17.43 13.07 25.86
C LEU A 727 -18.67 12.75 26.69
N LEU A 728 -19.81 12.62 26.02
CA LEU A 728 -21.03 12.08 26.58
C LEU A 728 -21.31 10.74 25.91
N VAL A 729 -21.45 9.69 26.71
CA VAL A 729 -21.73 8.32 26.28
C VAL A 729 -23.12 7.94 26.76
N ASN A 730 -23.92 7.36 25.87
CA ASN A 730 -25.24 6.86 26.19
C ASN A 730 -25.11 5.64 27.10
N ARG A 731 -25.71 5.73 28.29
CA ARG A 731 -25.66 4.66 29.29
C ARG A 731 -26.26 3.34 28.81
N ASN A 732 -27.30 3.42 27.97
CA ASN A 732 -28.10 2.25 27.60
C ASN A 732 -27.39 1.31 26.63
N ASN A 733 -26.55 1.87 25.76
CA ASN A 733 -25.85 1.10 24.74
C ASN A 733 -24.33 1.16 24.88
N GLY A 734 -23.79 2.06 25.72
CA GLY A 734 -22.36 2.25 25.92
C GLY A 734 -21.63 2.92 24.76
N PHE A 735 -22.33 3.64 23.88
CA PHE A 735 -21.75 4.29 22.69
C PHE A 735 -21.71 5.81 22.82
N LEU A 736 -20.73 6.41 22.13
CA LEU A 736 -20.56 7.86 22.07
C LEU A 736 -21.84 8.51 21.53
N LYS A 737 -22.23 9.63 22.15
CA LYS A 737 -23.40 10.43 21.78
C LYS A 737 -23.02 11.85 21.40
N GLN A 738 -22.04 12.43 22.09
CA GLN A 738 -21.68 13.83 21.93
C GLN A 738 -20.25 14.13 22.32
N VAL A 739 -19.65 15.08 21.62
CA VAL A 739 -18.32 15.62 21.97
C VAL A 739 -18.41 17.12 22.17
N TYR A 740 -17.94 17.58 23.33
CA TYR A 740 -17.73 18.98 23.63
C TYR A 740 -16.23 19.30 23.63
N ARG A 741 -15.82 20.17 22.71
CA ARG A 741 -14.47 20.73 22.66
C ARG A 741 -14.40 21.95 23.57
N LYS A 742 -13.70 21.83 24.70
CA LYS A 742 -13.54 22.87 25.73
C LYS A 742 -12.79 24.09 25.20
N ASP A 743 -11.79 23.85 24.34
CA ASP A 743 -10.95 24.87 23.73
C ASP A 743 -11.69 25.69 22.66
N ALA A 744 -12.49 25.03 21.82
CA ALA A 744 -13.33 25.67 20.80
C ALA A 744 -14.69 26.13 21.37
N ARG A 745 -15.03 25.74 22.60
CA ARG A 745 -16.35 25.92 23.23
C ARG A 745 -17.52 25.46 22.34
N LYS A 746 -17.28 24.43 21.52
CA LYS A 746 -18.25 23.90 20.56
C LYS A 746 -18.69 22.50 20.95
N LYS A 747 -19.98 22.26 20.82
CA LYS A 747 -20.63 20.98 21.07
C LYS A 747 -21.05 20.39 19.73
N ASN A 748 -20.61 19.17 19.43
CA ASN A 748 -21.01 18.44 18.23
C ASN A 748 -21.68 17.14 18.66
N THR A 749 -22.83 16.83 18.06
CA THR A 749 -23.44 15.50 18.13
C THR A 749 -22.57 14.55 17.32
N VAL A 750 -22.20 13.43 17.93
CA VAL A 750 -21.34 12.41 17.34
C VAL A 750 -21.81 11.07 17.92
N GLU A 751 -22.78 10.46 17.28
CA GLU A 751 -23.37 9.21 17.71
C GLU A 751 -22.70 8.04 16.99
N ILE A 752 -22.14 7.11 17.75
CA ILE A 752 -21.59 5.86 17.19
C ILE A 752 -22.70 4.81 17.19
N GLN A 753 -22.89 4.17 16.04
CA GLN A 753 -23.87 3.10 15.84
C GLN A 753 -23.20 1.91 15.16
N PHE A 754 -23.67 0.71 15.51
CA PHE A 754 -23.31 -0.53 14.83
C PHE A 754 -24.56 -1.14 14.22
N GLY A 755 -24.52 -1.36 12.92
CA GLY A 755 -25.58 -1.99 12.15
C GLY A 755 -24.98 -3.01 11.20
N ALA A 756 -25.84 -3.71 10.47
CA ALA A 756 -25.38 -4.56 9.40
C ALA A 756 -26.30 -4.47 8.20
N TYR A 757 -25.71 -4.58 7.00
CA TYR A 757 -26.48 -4.84 5.81
C TYR A 757 -26.82 -6.33 5.73
N GLN A 758 -28.05 -6.63 5.32
CA GLN A 758 -28.44 -7.98 4.91
C GLN A 758 -28.02 -8.18 3.46
N SER A 759 -27.20 -9.20 3.20
CA SER A 759 -26.76 -9.51 1.85
C SER A 759 -27.88 -10.14 1.01
N ALA A 760 -28.04 -9.69 -0.24
CA ALA A 760 -28.92 -10.35 -1.19
C ALA A 760 -28.35 -11.74 -1.54
N GLN A 761 -29.16 -12.78 -1.34
CA GLN A 761 -28.71 -14.17 -1.53
C GLN A 761 -28.19 -14.38 -2.96
N ARG A 762 -27.02 -14.99 -3.09
CA ARG A 762 -26.34 -15.28 -4.37
C ARG A 762 -25.96 -14.05 -5.21
N HIS A 763 -25.94 -12.86 -4.60
CA HIS A 763 -25.56 -11.62 -5.28
C HIS A 763 -24.39 -10.90 -4.60
N SER A 764 -24.36 -10.83 -3.26
CA SER A 764 -23.13 -10.46 -2.53
C SER A 764 -22.17 -11.66 -2.45
N GLY A 765 -20.87 -11.37 -2.49
CA GLY A 765 -19.81 -12.36 -2.34
C GLY A 765 -18.50 -11.70 -1.97
N ALA A 766 -17.36 -12.31 -2.34
CA ALA A 766 -16.05 -11.76 -2.02
C ALA A 766 -15.80 -10.42 -2.73
N TYR A 767 -16.27 -10.25 -3.97
CA TYR A 767 -16.13 -9.05 -4.78
C TYR A 767 -17.29 -8.09 -4.56
N LEU A 768 -18.51 -8.63 -4.69
CA LEU A 768 -19.72 -7.83 -4.79
C LEU A 768 -20.30 -7.49 -3.42
N PHE A 769 -20.74 -6.24 -3.29
CA PHE A 769 -21.65 -5.82 -2.22
C PHE A 769 -23.00 -5.52 -2.88
N MET A 770 -24.02 -6.29 -2.50
CA MET A 770 -25.39 -6.10 -2.95
C MET A 770 -26.32 -6.34 -1.76
N PRO A 771 -26.77 -5.27 -1.08
CA PRO A 771 -27.70 -5.42 0.02
C PRO A 771 -29.08 -5.87 -0.49
N ASP A 772 -29.85 -6.48 0.41
CA ASP A 772 -31.26 -6.80 0.21
C ASP A 772 -32.08 -5.50 0.25
N TYR A 773 -32.55 -5.03 -0.90
CA TYR A 773 -33.28 -3.75 -1.00
C TYR A 773 -34.61 -3.73 -0.26
N ASP A 774 -35.22 -4.88 0.02
CA ASP A 774 -36.49 -4.96 0.76
C ASP A 774 -36.29 -4.76 2.27
N ALA A 775 -35.11 -5.13 2.78
CA ALA A 775 -34.73 -5.00 4.20
C ALA A 775 -33.21 -4.78 4.34
N PRO A 776 -32.68 -3.61 3.92
CA PRO A 776 -31.25 -3.44 3.73
C PRO A 776 -30.49 -3.46 5.05
N GLU A 777 -31.02 -2.86 6.12
CA GLU A 777 -30.35 -2.75 7.42
C GLU A 777 -31.01 -3.60 8.51
N ARG A 778 -30.21 -4.21 9.38
CA ARG A 778 -30.66 -4.99 10.54
C ARG A 778 -29.94 -4.62 11.85
N HIS A 779 -30.66 -4.71 12.97
CA HIS A 779 -30.12 -4.45 14.31
C HIS A 779 -29.34 -5.65 14.88
N VAL A 780 -28.08 -5.80 14.47
CA VAL A 780 -27.25 -6.98 14.79
C VAL A 780 -26.89 -7.16 16.28
N LEU A 781 -26.89 -6.09 17.07
CA LEU A 781 -26.53 -6.16 18.50
C LEU A 781 -27.67 -6.61 19.42
N SER A 782 -28.93 -6.52 18.96
CA SER A 782 -30.11 -6.81 19.78
C SER A 782 -30.14 -8.23 20.34
N GLN A 783 -29.60 -9.20 19.60
CA GLN A 783 -29.47 -10.61 20.00
C GLN A 783 -28.34 -10.86 21.04
N TYR A 784 -27.45 -9.88 21.24
CA TYR A 784 -26.36 -9.92 22.23
C TYR A 784 -26.63 -9.00 23.43
N ALA A 785 -27.70 -8.21 23.38
CA ALA A 785 -28.13 -7.38 24.50
C ALA A 785 -28.82 -8.27 25.55
N ASN A 786 -28.31 -8.24 26.79
CA ASN A 786 -28.87 -9.02 27.87
C ASN A 786 -30.00 -8.23 28.55
N TRP A 787 -31.21 -8.29 28.00
CA TRP A 787 -32.37 -7.50 28.44
C TRP A 787 -32.81 -7.77 29.90
N ASN A 788 -32.31 -8.85 30.50
CA ASN A 788 -32.64 -9.28 31.87
C ASN A 788 -31.59 -8.85 32.92
N SER A 789 -30.45 -8.28 32.52
CA SER A 789 -29.42 -7.77 33.46
C SER A 789 -29.56 -6.27 33.70
N ALA A 790 -28.94 -5.74 34.76
CA ALA A 790 -28.92 -4.30 34.96
C ALA A 790 -28.22 -3.65 33.75
N GLN A 791 -28.77 -2.53 33.27
CA GLN A 791 -28.44 -1.90 31.99
C GLN A 791 -26.95 -1.49 31.81
N ASP A 792 -26.18 -1.47 32.90
CA ASP A 792 -24.75 -1.12 32.95
C ASP A 792 -23.80 -2.33 32.97
N ASP A 793 -24.33 -3.55 33.07
CA ASP A 793 -23.52 -4.74 33.34
C ASP A 793 -22.56 -5.09 32.21
N ASN A 794 -22.77 -4.51 31.02
CA ASN A 794 -21.91 -4.65 29.85
C ASN A 794 -20.79 -3.59 29.75
N ILE A 795 -20.79 -2.54 30.58
CA ILE A 795 -19.86 -1.39 30.52
C ILE A 795 -18.80 -1.46 31.62
N ILE A 796 -17.56 -1.07 31.28
CA ILE A 796 -16.45 -0.90 32.22
C ILE A 796 -15.75 0.42 31.93
N ILE A 797 -15.48 1.23 32.95
CA ILE A 797 -14.66 2.43 32.81
C ILE A 797 -13.39 2.26 33.63
N ILE A 798 -12.24 2.53 33.01
CA ILE A 798 -10.95 2.56 33.68
C ILE A 798 -10.40 3.98 33.53
N SER A 799 -10.22 4.68 34.66
CA SER A 799 -9.76 6.07 34.67
C SER A 799 -8.45 6.24 35.43
N GLY A 800 -7.47 6.87 34.80
CA GLY A 800 -6.16 7.15 35.37
C GLY A 800 -5.53 8.45 34.87
N PRO A 801 -4.34 8.80 35.38
CA PRO A 801 -3.67 10.07 35.09
C PRO A 801 -3.12 10.18 33.67
N VAL A 802 -2.88 9.07 32.96
CA VAL A 802 -2.37 9.04 31.57
C VAL A 802 -3.50 8.87 30.55
N SER A 803 -4.50 8.05 30.86
CA SER A 803 -5.64 7.81 29.98
C SER A 803 -6.91 7.46 30.75
N THR A 804 -8.05 7.69 30.12
CA THR A 804 -9.34 7.18 30.58
C THR A 804 -10.03 6.47 29.43
N LYS A 805 -10.48 5.24 29.67
CA LYS A 805 -11.14 4.40 28.68
C LYS A 805 -12.47 3.84 29.18
N ILE A 806 -13.41 3.70 28.25
CA ILE A 806 -14.68 3.01 28.44
C ILE A 806 -14.73 1.84 27.46
N THR A 807 -15.08 0.66 27.97
CA THR A 807 -15.22 -0.57 27.20
C THR A 807 -16.64 -1.10 27.34
N THR A 808 -17.29 -1.30 26.21
CA THR A 808 -18.66 -1.80 26.08
C THR A 808 -18.59 -3.17 25.39
N MET A 809 -19.19 -4.19 26.01
CA MET A 809 -19.01 -5.58 25.57
C MET A 809 -20.35 -6.23 25.19
N TYR A 810 -20.56 -6.49 23.90
CA TYR A 810 -21.63 -7.32 23.35
C TYR A 810 -21.04 -8.69 22.97
N MET A 811 -20.67 -9.46 24.00
CA MET A 811 -19.91 -10.70 23.81
C MET A 811 -20.74 -11.81 23.15
N PRO A 812 -20.10 -12.69 22.36
CA PRO A 812 -18.70 -12.60 21.90
C PRO A 812 -18.51 -11.67 20.68
N PHE A 813 -19.60 -11.12 20.13
CA PHE A 813 -19.61 -10.51 18.79
C PHE A 813 -18.85 -9.19 18.66
N LEU A 814 -18.98 -8.28 19.64
CA LEU A 814 -18.38 -6.95 19.58
C LEU A 814 -17.86 -6.51 20.95
N ILE A 815 -16.60 -6.08 21.01
CA ILE A 815 -16.05 -5.27 22.10
C ILE A 815 -15.69 -3.90 21.52
N HIS A 816 -16.32 -2.85 22.03
CA HIS A 816 -16.08 -1.47 21.63
C HIS A 816 -15.41 -0.71 22.75
N THR A 817 -14.23 -0.14 22.50
CA THR A 817 -13.49 0.66 23.47
C THR A 817 -13.24 2.06 22.93
N ILE A 818 -13.56 3.07 23.75
CA ILE A 818 -13.19 4.47 23.52
C ILE A 818 -12.16 4.88 24.55
N THR A 819 -11.05 5.48 24.10
CA THR A 819 -10.00 6.01 24.97
C THR A 819 -9.74 7.49 24.69
N ILE A 820 -9.66 8.30 25.75
CA ILE A 820 -9.12 9.65 25.73
C ILE A 820 -7.83 9.70 26.53
N TYR A 821 -6.86 10.48 26.04
CA TYR A 821 -5.56 10.61 26.68
C TYR A 821 -5.47 11.90 27.50
N ASN A 822 -4.80 11.82 28.64
CA ASN A 822 -4.55 12.90 29.60
C ASN A 822 -3.08 13.36 29.55
N VAL A 823 -2.46 13.29 28.37
CA VAL A 823 -1.03 13.56 28.15
C VAL A 823 -0.82 14.86 27.40
N GLU A 824 0.26 15.59 27.64
CA GLU A 824 0.54 16.90 27.01
C GLU A 824 1.00 16.82 25.53
N GLU A 825 0.47 15.87 24.75
CA GLU A 825 0.69 15.77 23.31
C GLU A 825 -0.55 16.25 22.55
N PRO A 826 -0.50 17.40 21.84
CA PRO A 826 -1.67 17.99 21.21
C PRO A 826 -2.46 17.03 20.32
N ALA A 827 -1.81 16.19 19.52
CA ALA A 827 -2.53 15.27 18.64
C ALA A 827 -3.42 14.28 19.41
N MET A 828 -2.90 13.68 20.48
CA MET A 828 -3.64 12.72 21.31
C MET A 828 -4.69 13.40 22.21
N LEU A 829 -4.44 14.64 22.65
CA LEU A 829 -5.42 15.40 23.45
C LEU A 829 -6.71 15.72 22.70
N HIS A 830 -6.59 15.95 21.39
CA HIS A 830 -7.70 16.39 20.53
C HIS A 830 -8.42 15.24 19.83
N ALA A 831 -7.88 14.02 19.89
CA ALA A 831 -8.42 12.85 19.20
C ALA A 831 -8.98 11.81 20.19
N ILE A 832 -9.94 11.04 19.71
CA ILE A 832 -10.56 9.93 20.43
C ILE A 832 -10.05 8.64 19.80
N SER A 833 -9.43 7.76 20.58
CA SER A 833 -9.03 6.44 20.11
C SER A 833 -10.23 5.49 20.20
N ILE A 834 -10.53 4.79 19.11
CA ILE A 834 -11.60 3.80 19.00
C ILE A 834 -10.99 2.45 18.66
N GLU A 835 -11.27 1.45 19.49
CA GLU A 835 -10.90 0.07 19.23
C GLU A 835 -12.16 -0.79 19.17
N ASN A 836 -12.33 -1.55 18.08
CA ASN A 836 -13.42 -2.51 17.93
C ASN A 836 -12.82 -3.91 17.76
N VAL A 837 -13.18 -4.85 18.62
CA VAL A 837 -12.88 -6.27 18.43
C VAL A 837 -14.15 -6.95 17.94
N VAL A 838 -14.12 -7.51 16.73
CA VAL A 838 -15.25 -8.16 16.09
C VAL A 838 -14.97 -9.65 15.94
N ASP A 839 -15.91 -10.49 16.34
CA ASP A 839 -15.89 -11.94 16.12
C ASP A 839 -17.26 -12.41 15.63
N PHE A 840 -17.34 -12.86 14.38
CA PHE A 840 -18.59 -13.35 13.80
C PHE A 840 -19.06 -14.71 14.38
N GLU A 841 -18.30 -15.32 15.29
CA GLU A 841 -18.50 -16.66 15.83
C GLU A 841 -18.47 -17.72 14.72
N ASN A 842 -18.52 -19.00 15.10
CA ASN A 842 -18.78 -20.05 14.13
C ASN A 842 -20.22 -19.94 13.58
N PRO A 843 -20.46 -20.16 12.27
CA PRO A 843 -21.82 -20.26 11.71
C PRO A 843 -22.70 -21.24 12.52
N PRO A 844 -24.02 -21.03 12.66
CA PRO A 844 -24.92 -20.35 11.71
C PRO A 844 -25.31 -18.90 12.04
N LYS A 845 -24.79 -18.29 13.10
CA LYS A 845 -25.11 -16.89 13.41
C LYS A 845 -24.50 -15.93 12.38
N ASN A 846 -25.16 -14.78 12.18
CA ASN A 846 -24.69 -13.71 11.29
C ASN A 846 -24.36 -14.16 9.86
N ARG A 847 -25.18 -15.05 9.30
CA ARG A 847 -25.16 -15.39 7.87
C ARG A 847 -25.68 -14.20 7.05
N GLU A 848 -25.16 -14.02 5.83
CA GLU A 848 -25.56 -12.95 4.91
C GLU A 848 -25.55 -11.57 5.59
N THR A 849 -24.42 -11.26 6.23
CA THR A 849 -24.29 -10.12 7.14
C THR A 849 -23.05 -9.32 6.83
N GLU A 850 -23.22 -8.02 6.65
CA GLU A 850 -22.12 -7.09 6.41
C GLU A 850 -22.14 -6.01 7.49
N LEU A 851 -21.28 -6.15 8.50
CA LEU A 851 -21.24 -5.31 9.70
C LEU A 851 -20.59 -3.97 9.39
N PHE A 852 -21.22 -2.87 9.82
CA PHE A 852 -20.67 -1.53 9.71
C PHE A 852 -20.66 -0.79 11.06
N MET A 853 -19.76 0.18 11.17
CA MET A 853 -19.76 1.23 12.18
C MET A 853 -20.11 2.55 11.51
N ARG A 854 -21.13 3.23 12.03
CA ARG A 854 -21.63 4.51 11.53
C ARG A 854 -21.43 5.60 12.57
N ILE A 855 -21.01 6.77 12.12
CA ILE A 855 -20.81 7.99 12.89
C ILE A 855 -21.85 9.00 12.39
N GLU A 856 -22.88 9.24 13.18
CA GLU A 856 -23.95 10.18 12.88
C GLU A 856 -23.69 11.52 13.59
N THR A 857 -23.74 12.61 12.83
CA THR A 857 -23.27 13.92 13.28
C THR A 857 -24.24 15.02 12.88
N ASN A 858 -24.08 16.20 13.49
CA ASN A 858 -24.81 17.41 13.10
C ASN A 858 -24.06 18.24 12.03
N ILE A 859 -23.09 17.64 11.32
CA ILE A 859 -22.34 18.31 10.24
C ILE A 859 -23.17 18.33 8.98
N LEU A 860 -23.31 19.51 8.38
CA LEU A 860 -24.03 19.70 7.12
C LEU A 860 -23.06 19.60 5.93
N ASN A 861 -22.77 18.38 5.50
CA ASN A 861 -21.85 18.08 4.40
C ASN A 861 -22.51 18.11 3.01
N GLY A 862 -23.46 19.02 2.79
CA GLY A 862 -24.11 19.22 1.49
C GLY A 862 -25.35 18.36 1.22
N GLU A 863 -26.08 18.74 0.16
CA GLU A 863 -27.27 18.07 -0.39
C GLU A 863 -27.16 18.13 -1.93
N PRO A 864 -26.73 17.06 -2.63
CA PRO A 864 -26.42 15.73 -2.10
C PRO A 864 -25.18 15.72 -1.17
N PRO A 865 -25.09 14.76 -0.24
CA PRO A 865 -23.98 14.68 0.70
C PRO A 865 -22.64 14.43 -0.01
N GLU A 866 -21.61 15.13 0.45
CA GLU A 866 -20.24 15.02 0.00
C GLU A 866 -19.30 14.56 1.13
N PHE A 867 -18.32 13.75 0.80
CA PHE A 867 -17.26 13.35 1.73
C PHE A 867 -15.95 13.13 0.99
N TYR A 868 -14.88 12.85 1.72
CA TYR A 868 -13.56 12.68 1.14
C TYR A 868 -12.96 11.36 1.59
N THR A 869 -12.36 10.63 0.66
CA THR A 869 -11.62 9.39 0.94
C THR A 869 -10.19 9.50 0.45
N ASP A 870 -9.27 8.83 1.13
CA ASP A 870 -7.93 8.65 0.60
C ASP A 870 -7.90 7.66 -0.57
N GLN A 871 -6.89 7.79 -1.43
CA GLN A 871 -6.49 6.80 -2.43
C GLN A 871 -5.10 6.32 -2.07
N ASN A 872 -5.01 5.08 -1.61
CA ASN A 872 -3.76 4.39 -1.21
C ASN A 872 -2.95 5.14 -0.13
N GLY A 873 -3.58 6.01 0.67
CA GLY A 873 -2.92 6.84 1.67
C GLY A 873 -2.07 7.98 1.07
N PHE A 874 -2.29 8.32 -0.20
CA PHE A 874 -1.49 9.28 -0.93
C PHE A 874 -2.29 10.47 -1.48
N GLN A 875 -3.33 10.19 -2.27
CA GLN A 875 -4.21 11.22 -2.83
C GLN A 875 -5.54 11.27 -2.07
N TYR A 876 -6.31 12.34 -2.23
CA TYR A 876 -7.59 12.53 -1.54
C TYR A 876 -8.65 12.96 -2.54
N GLN A 877 -9.73 12.18 -2.61
CA GLN A 877 -10.75 12.32 -3.63
C GLN A 877 -12.06 12.78 -2.98
N LYS A 878 -12.65 13.84 -3.55
CA LYS A 878 -14.02 14.24 -3.24
C LYS A 878 -14.98 13.18 -3.78
N ARG A 879 -15.90 12.75 -2.93
CA ARG A 879 -16.99 11.82 -3.23
C ARG A 879 -18.30 12.56 -3.07
N VAL A 880 -19.19 12.44 -4.05
CA VAL A 880 -20.53 13.05 -4.04
C VAL A 880 -21.52 11.93 -4.27
N LYS A 881 -22.56 11.85 -3.43
CA LYS A 881 -23.59 10.83 -3.59
C LYS A 881 -24.22 10.89 -4.98
N VAL A 882 -24.28 9.74 -5.65
CA VAL A 882 -25.04 9.55 -6.88
C VAL A 882 -26.43 9.05 -6.52
N GLU A 883 -27.41 9.95 -6.49
CA GLU A 883 -28.77 9.65 -6.00
C GLU A 883 -29.50 8.55 -6.78
N LYS A 884 -29.14 8.36 -8.07
CA LYS A 884 -29.73 7.31 -8.93
C LYS A 884 -29.27 5.89 -8.57
N LEU A 885 -28.26 5.75 -7.71
CA LEU A 885 -27.60 4.48 -7.40
C LEU A 885 -27.77 4.10 -5.93
N GLY A 886 -27.70 2.79 -5.65
CA GLY A 886 -27.78 2.24 -4.30
C GLY A 886 -26.55 2.55 -3.46
N ILE A 887 -26.57 2.05 -2.22
CA ILE A 887 -25.48 2.24 -1.26
C ILE A 887 -24.18 1.59 -1.75
N GLU A 888 -24.27 0.44 -2.41
CA GLU A 888 -23.14 -0.33 -2.92
C GLU A 888 -22.30 0.43 -3.97
N ALA A 889 -22.94 1.31 -4.74
CA ALA A 889 -22.25 2.16 -5.72
C ALA A 889 -21.65 3.43 -5.09
N ASN A 890 -22.06 3.78 -3.88
CA ASN A 890 -21.63 4.95 -3.12
C ASN A 890 -20.66 4.59 -1.98
N TYR A 891 -20.22 3.32 -1.92
CA TYR A 891 -19.15 2.85 -1.05
C TYR A 891 -17.81 2.98 -1.75
N TYR A 892 -16.82 3.63 -1.13
CA TYR A 892 -15.50 3.89 -1.70
C TYR A 892 -14.40 3.28 -0.81
N PRO A 893 -13.24 2.93 -1.38
CA PRO A 893 -12.13 2.41 -0.59
C PRO A 893 -11.50 3.54 0.22
N ILE A 894 -11.10 3.21 1.46
CA ILE A 894 -10.17 3.99 2.28
C ILE A 894 -9.06 3.07 2.74
N THR A 895 -7.84 3.60 2.85
CA THR A 895 -6.69 2.86 3.41
C THR A 895 -6.06 3.56 4.59
N THR A 896 -6.39 4.84 4.81
CA THR A 896 -5.86 5.65 5.91
C THR A 896 -6.90 6.57 6.53
N MET A 897 -7.84 7.16 5.77
CA MET A 897 -8.84 8.06 6.35
C MET A 897 -10.00 8.43 5.43
N ALA A 898 -11.11 8.80 6.05
CA ALA A 898 -12.20 9.55 5.42
C ALA A 898 -12.68 10.68 6.32
N TRP A 899 -13.26 11.73 5.73
CA TRP A 899 -13.87 12.82 6.50
C TRP A 899 -15.10 13.42 5.84
N ILE A 900 -15.94 13.99 6.70
CA ILE A 900 -17.04 14.90 6.35
C ILE A 900 -16.78 16.27 6.98
N GLN A 901 -17.26 17.33 6.36
CA GLN A 901 -17.05 18.70 6.85
C GLN A 901 -18.16 19.67 6.45
N ASP A 902 -18.38 20.67 7.27
CA ASP A 902 -19.16 21.88 6.96
C ASP A 902 -18.23 23.12 7.04
N ASP A 903 -18.82 24.32 7.10
CA ASP A 903 -18.08 25.58 7.12
C ASP A 903 -17.35 25.84 8.45
N ASP A 904 -17.70 25.12 9.52
CA ASP A 904 -17.16 25.34 10.86
C ASP A 904 -16.43 24.12 11.44
N THR A 905 -16.73 22.90 10.99
CA THR A 905 -16.26 21.66 11.62
C THR A 905 -16.00 20.55 10.61
N ARG A 906 -14.89 19.84 10.82
CA ARG A 906 -14.51 18.61 10.14
C ARG A 906 -14.46 17.46 11.14
N ILE A 907 -15.00 16.31 10.76
CA ILE A 907 -14.81 15.04 11.46
C ILE A 907 -14.04 14.10 10.54
N THR A 908 -12.87 13.65 11.01
CA THR A 908 -11.98 12.72 10.30
C THR A 908 -11.93 11.40 11.05
N LEU A 909 -12.26 10.31 10.36
CA LEU A 909 -12.00 8.94 10.81
C LEU A 909 -10.69 8.47 10.18
N ILE A 910 -9.75 8.04 11.02
CA ILE A 910 -8.41 7.59 10.61
C ILE A 910 -8.29 6.12 10.94
N THR A 911 -7.82 5.33 9.97
CA THR A 911 -7.59 3.88 10.04
C THR A 911 -6.16 3.55 9.58
N ASN A 912 -5.75 2.30 9.72
CA ASN A 912 -4.47 1.79 9.24
C ASN A 912 -4.59 0.66 8.23
N HIS A 913 -5.79 0.34 7.75
CA HIS A 913 -6.02 -0.76 6.82
C HIS A 913 -7.09 -0.39 5.80
N ALA A 914 -7.16 -1.21 4.75
CA ALA A 914 -8.18 -1.06 3.72
C ALA A 914 -9.56 -1.49 4.22
N GLN A 915 -10.56 -0.65 4.02
CA GLN A 915 -11.98 -0.94 4.29
C GLN A 915 -12.87 -0.06 3.41
N GLY A 916 -14.13 -0.44 3.23
CA GLY A 916 -15.12 0.38 2.51
C GLY A 916 -15.72 1.48 3.40
N ALA A 917 -15.90 2.68 2.85
CA ALA A 917 -16.49 3.84 3.52
C ALA A 917 -17.55 4.53 2.66
N SER A 918 -18.56 5.12 3.29
CA SER A 918 -19.62 5.88 2.61
C SER A 918 -20.13 7.05 3.46
N ALA A 919 -20.67 8.06 2.79
CA ALA A 919 -21.49 9.11 3.40
C ALA A 919 -22.81 9.22 2.64
N PHE A 920 -23.67 8.20 2.79
CA PHE A 920 -24.88 8.06 2.01
C PHE A 920 -26.00 9.04 2.38
N GLU A 921 -25.99 9.54 3.62
CA GLU A 921 -26.92 10.53 4.11
C GLU A 921 -26.17 11.71 4.75
N PRO A 922 -26.77 12.92 4.75
CA PRO A 922 -26.19 14.09 5.38
C PRO A 922 -25.80 13.84 6.84
N GLY A 923 -24.61 14.29 7.22
CA GLY A 923 -24.05 14.14 8.56
C GLY A 923 -23.65 12.73 8.95
N ARG A 924 -23.76 11.73 8.06
CA ARG A 924 -23.39 10.34 8.35
C ARG A 924 -22.11 9.94 7.62
N LEU A 925 -21.16 9.38 8.37
CA LEU A 925 -19.98 8.71 7.84
C LEU A 925 -19.96 7.28 8.36
N GLU A 926 -19.90 6.30 7.48
CA GLU A 926 -19.85 4.89 7.86
C GLU A 926 -18.67 4.16 7.23
N VAL A 927 -18.21 3.14 7.94
CA VAL A 927 -17.20 2.19 7.48
C VAL A 927 -17.68 0.77 7.71
N MET A 928 -17.47 -0.10 6.74
CA MET A 928 -17.74 -1.52 6.89
C MET A 928 -16.57 -2.19 7.62
N LEU A 929 -16.87 -3.00 8.63
CA LEU A 929 -15.87 -3.65 9.48
C LEU A 929 -15.54 -5.05 8.98
N ASP A 930 -16.54 -5.92 8.84
CA ASP A 930 -16.36 -7.29 8.38
C ASP A 930 -17.66 -7.81 7.74
N ARG A 931 -17.57 -8.86 6.94
CA ARG A 931 -18.70 -9.38 6.16
C ARG A 931 -18.64 -10.88 5.99
N ARG A 932 -19.81 -11.52 6.05
CA ARG A 932 -19.99 -12.97 5.93
C ARG A 932 -21.10 -13.28 4.92
N THR A 933 -20.72 -13.92 3.82
CA THR A 933 -21.61 -14.33 2.72
C THR A 933 -21.45 -15.84 2.52
N LEU A 934 -22.56 -16.58 2.41
CA LEU A 934 -22.52 -18.04 2.22
C LEU A 934 -22.34 -18.44 0.76
N TYR A 935 -22.80 -17.57 -0.14
CA TYR A 935 -22.86 -17.86 -1.57
C TYR A 935 -21.73 -17.15 -2.33
N ASP A 936 -21.35 -17.77 -3.45
CA ASP A 936 -20.50 -17.15 -4.46
C ASP A 936 -21.27 -16.06 -5.21
N ASP A 937 -20.57 -15.02 -5.66
CA ASP A 937 -21.10 -13.90 -6.44
C ASP A 937 -20.93 -14.07 -7.96
N PHE A 938 -20.61 -15.30 -8.40
CA PHE A 938 -20.44 -15.69 -9.80
C PHE A 938 -19.34 -14.92 -10.54
N ARG A 939 -18.26 -14.55 -9.84
CA ARG A 939 -17.05 -13.96 -10.43
C ARG A 939 -15.84 -14.89 -10.47
N GLY A 940 -16.03 -16.17 -10.15
CA GLY A 940 -15.09 -17.25 -10.51
C GLY A 940 -14.45 -18.00 -9.34
N ILE A 941 -14.49 -17.45 -8.12
CA ILE A 941 -13.94 -18.12 -6.93
C ILE A 941 -14.67 -19.44 -6.68
N GLY A 942 -16.01 -19.44 -6.74
CA GLY A 942 -16.83 -20.61 -6.52
C GLY A 942 -17.08 -20.94 -5.04
N GLU A 943 -16.92 -19.98 -4.14
CA GLU A 943 -17.28 -20.08 -2.71
C GLU A 943 -17.63 -18.70 -2.12
N GLY A 944 -18.42 -18.69 -1.04
CA GLY A 944 -18.69 -17.48 -0.25
C GLY A 944 -17.58 -17.16 0.77
N VAL A 945 -17.74 -16.07 1.51
CA VAL A 945 -16.80 -15.62 2.56
C VAL A 945 -17.31 -16.06 3.94
N VAL A 946 -16.79 -17.19 4.44
CA VAL A 946 -17.21 -17.79 5.73
C VAL A 946 -16.06 -18.08 6.69
N ASP A 947 -14.84 -17.72 6.32
CA ASP A 947 -13.61 -17.95 7.08
C ASP A 947 -13.14 -16.71 7.85
N ASN A 948 -14.12 -15.91 8.33
CA ASN A 948 -13.89 -14.76 9.20
C ASN A 948 -13.02 -15.16 10.41
N LYS A 949 -12.16 -14.23 10.84
CA LYS A 949 -11.32 -14.36 12.03
C LYS A 949 -11.60 -13.20 12.97
N GLN A 950 -11.43 -13.41 14.28
CA GLN A 950 -11.51 -12.32 15.25
C GLN A 950 -10.55 -11.20 14.84
N THR A 951 -11.09 -10.01 14.65
CA THR A 951 -10.37 -8.87 14.07
C THR A 951 -10.45 -7.67 14.99
N THR A 952 -9.30 -7.03 15.24
CA THR A 952 -9.20 -5.80 16.06
C THR A 952 -8.97 -4.60 15.17
N PHE A 953 -9.95 -3.71 15.08
CA PHE A 953 -9.92 -2.48 14.30
C PHE A 953 -9.49 -1.33 15.21
N GLN A 954 -8.42 -0.62 14.84
CA GLN A 954 -7.94 0.55 15.57
C GLN A 954 -8.15 1.79 14.72
N ASN A 955 -8.83 2.79 15.29
CA ASN A 955 -9.15 4.03 14.61
C ASN A 955 -8.92 5.24 15.52
N TRP A 956 -8.70 6.40 14.90
CA TRP A 956 -8.83 7.69 15.56
C TRP A 956 -10.03 8.44 15.01
N LEU A 957 -10.78 9.07 15.90
CA LEU A 957 -11.81 10.04 15.55
C LEU A 957 -11.33 11.44 15.96
N LEU A 958 -11.15 12.30 14.97
CA LEU A 958 -10.62 13.65 15.15
C LEU A 958 -11.67 14.68 14.74
N ILE A 959 -11.91 15.67 15.61
CA ILE A 959 -12.92 16.71 15.43
C ILE A 959 -12.23 18.06 15.41
N GLU A 960 -12.25 18.74 14.27
CA GLU A 960 -11.47 19.95 14.03
C GLU A 960 -12.34 21.13 13.63
N ALA A 961 -11.98 22.33 14.09
CA ALA A 961 -12.55 23.56 13.58
C ALA A 961 -12.00 23.84 12.18
N THR A 962 -12.85 24.37 11.31
CA THR A 962 -12.47 24.85 9.99
C THR A 962 -12.54 26.38 9.96
N ASN A 963 -11.60 27.00 9.26
CA ASN A 963 -11.48 28.44 9.08
C ASN A 963 -11.52 28.76 7.58
N PHE A 964 -12.59 28.33 6.90
CA PHE A 964 -12.80 28.73 5.51
C PHE A 964 -13.17 30.22 5.47
N GLU A 965 -12.55 31.00 4.57
CA GLU A 965 -13.12 32.29 4.22
C GLU A 965 -14.51 32.03 3.64
N LYS A 966 -15.52 32.80 4.07
CA LYS A 966 -16.91 32.67 3.63
C LYS A 966 -17.06 33.02 2.15
N THR A 967 -16.55 32.19 1.26
CA THR A 967 -17.05 32.11 -0.10
C THR A 967 -18.42 31.46 0.00
N LYS A 968 -19.46 32.10 -0.55
CA LYS A 968 -20.77 31.48 -0.65
C LYS A 968 -20.57 30.13 -1.36
N ARG A 969 -20.77 29.01 -0.66
CA ARG A 969 -20.91 27.70 -1.30
C ARG A 969 -22.06 27.85 -2.30
N ASP A 970 -21.72 27.90 -3.57
CA ASP A 970 -22.70 27.86 -4.63
C ASP A 970 -23.12 26.40 -4.78
N THR A 971 -24.15 26.00 -4.05
CA THR A 971 -24.79 24.67 -4.21
C THR A 971 -25.63 24.61 -5.48
N SER A 972 -25.59 25.63 -6.34
CA SER A 972 -26.36 25.73 -7.58
C SER A 972 -25.54 25.54 -8.85
N GLU A 973 -24.48 24.72 -8.80
CA GLU A 973 -23.95 24.13 -10.05
C GLU A 973 -25.03 23.25 -10.67
N LYS A 974 -25.81 23.86 -11.56
CA LYS A 974 -26.71 23.15 -12.46
C LYS A 974 -25.85 22.23 -13.30
N PHE A 975 -26.09 20.92 -13.20
CA PHE A 975 -25.60 19.95 -14.17
C PHE A 975 -25.97 20.44 -15.57
N GLN A 976 -24.98 20.92 -16.33
CA GLN A 976 -25.16 21.30 -17.73
C GLN A 976 -25.16 20.03 -18.57
N ASN A 977 -26.05 19.97 -19.57
CA ASN A 977 -26.10 18.87 -20.54
C ASN A 977 -24.80 18.85 -21.37
N VAL A 978 -23.92 17.89 -21.11
CA VAL A 978 -22.63 17.74 -21.79
C VAL A 978 -22.80 16.97 -23.10
N HIS A 979 -23.30 17.64 -24.13
CA HIS A 979 -23.37 17.08 -25.49
C HIS A 979 -22.14 17.42 -26.37
N GLU A 980 -21.15 18.15 -25.85
CA GLU A 980 -19.96 18.54 -26.62
C GLU A 980 -18.79 17.56 -26.44
N ARG A 981 -17.95 17.49 -27.49
CA ARG A 981 -16.72 16.66 -27.54
C ARG A 981 -15.62 17.15 -26.59
N PHE A 982 -15.71 18.40 -26.13
CA PHE A 982 -14.80 19.02 -25.17
C PHE A 982 -15.62 19.64 -24.04
N PHE A 983 -15.53 19.07 -22.83
CA PHE A 983 -16.12 19.71 -21.65
C PHE A 983 -15.12 20.77 -21.16
N ARG A 984 -15.53 22.04 -21.18
CA ARG A 984 -14.78 23.14 -20.58
C ARG A 984 -15.54 23.59 -19.33
N PRO A 985 -15.27 23.02 -18.15
CA PRO A 985 -15.86 23.54 -16.92
C PRO A 985 -15.44 25.01 -16.75
N GLU A 986 -16.32 25.84 -16.17
CA GLU A 986 -15.98 27.22 -15.81
C GLU A 986 -14.69 27.22 -14.96
N GLU A 987 -13.74 28.12 -15.25
CA GLU A 987 -12.45 28.26 -14.55
C GLU A 987 -12.64 28.76 -13.10
N LYS A 988 -13.31 28.00 -12.23
CA LYS A 988 -13.31 28.25 -10.79
C LYS A 988 -12.19 27.44 -10.15
N THR A 989 -11.11 28.12 -9.78
CA THR A 989 -9.95 27.51 -9.12
C THR A 989 -10.22 27.27 -7.63
N THR A 990 -10.72 26.08 -7.30
CA THR A 990 -10.95 25.58 -5.93
C THR A 990 -9.64 25.15 -5.24
N ASP A 991 -9.63 25.19 -3.91
CA ASP A 991 -8.54 24.66 -3.12
C ASP A 991 -8.66 23.13 -3.02
N TYR A 992 -7.58 22.42 -3.35
CA TYR A 992 -7.50 20.97 -3.21
C TYR A 992 -7.59 20.59 -1.73
N GLN A 993 -8.52 19.69 -1.41
CA GLN A 993 -8.77 19.31 -0.02
C GLN A 993 -7.71 18.32 0.47
N LEU A 994 -7.12 18.65 1.61
CA LEU A 994 -6.06 17.89 2.25
C LEU A 994 -6.44 17.58 3.70
N PRO A 995 -5.87 16.51 4.30
CA PRO A 995 -5.98 16.25 5.73
C PRO A 995 -5.36 17.39 6.54
N SER A 996 -5.79 17.53 7.80
CA SER A 996 -5.08 18.41 8.74
C SER A 996 -3.71 17.82 9.09
N GLN A 997 -2.81 18.65 9.58
CA GLN A 997 -1.50 18.19 10.06
C GLN A 997 -1.63 17.17 11.22
N THR A 998 -2.65 17.33 12.06
CA THR A 998 -2.93 16.39 13.15
C THR A 998 -3.44 15.06 12.64
N ALA A 999 -4.34 15.05 11.64
CA ALA A 999 -4.82 13.81 11.03
C ALA A 999 -3.69 13.02 10.35
N ASP A 1000 -2.84 13.69 9.58
CA ASP A 1000 -1.67 13.06 8.95
C ASP A 1000 -0.70 12.49 9.99
N TYR A 1001 -0.40 13.24 11.06
CA TYR A 1001 0.47 12.76 12.14
C TYR A 1001 -0.10 11.52 12.83
N LEU A 1002 -1.39 11.52 13.19
CA LEU A 1002 -2.05 10.38 13.81
C LEU A 1002 -2.08 9.16 12.87
N SER A 1003 -2.35 9.38 11.58
CA SER A 1003 -2.29 8.33 10.55
C SER A 1003 -0.90 7.70 10.47
N ARG A 1004 0.17 8.51 10.44
CA ARG A 1004 1.55 7.99 10.40
C ARG A 1004 1.97 7.29 11.68
N CYS A 1005 1.53 7.75 12.85
CA CYS A 1005 1.76 7.04 14.11
C CYS A 1005 1.01 5.70 14.15
N LEU A 1006 -0.22 5.64 13.62
CA LEU A 1006 -1.02 4.42 13.57
C LEU A 1006 -0.46 3.39 12.56
N ASN A 1007 0.03 3.85 11.41
CA ASN A 1007 0.66 3.00 10.39
C ASN A 1007 2.09 2.57 10.79
N TYR A 1008 2.81 3.37 11.58
CA TYR A 1008 4.19 3.11 11.99
C TYR A 1008 4.37 3.27 13.52
N PRO A 1009 3.82 2.34 14.33
CA PRO A 1009 3.89 2.39 15.79
C PRO A 1009 5.31 2.29 16.35
N VAL A 1010 5.49 2.49 17.66
CA VAL A 1010 6.79 2.25 18.34
C VAL A 1010 7.08 0.77 18.39
N ASN A 1011 8.29 0.37 17.97
CA ASN A 1011 8.76 -0.99 18.21
C ASN A 1011 9.25 -1.09 19.65
N ILE A 1012 8.73 -2.05 20.40
CA ILE A 1012 9.01 -2.25 21.82
C ILE A 1012 9.75 -3.58 21.98
N TYR A 1013 10.90 -3.53 22.64
CA TYR A 1013 11.72 -4.70 22.93
C TYR A 1013 12.03 -4.80 24.42
N LEU A 1014 11.99 -6.02 24.94
CA LEU A 1014 12.38 -6.37 26.29
C LEU A 1014 13.81 -6.91 26.28
N VAL A 1015 14.56 -6.56 27.32
CA VAL A 1015 15.91 -7.11 27.54
C VAL A 1015 15.79 -8.25 28.54
N ASP A 1016 15.96 -9.47 28.07
CA ASP A 1016 15.97 -10.70 28.86
C ASP A 1016 17.38 -10.99 29.40
N THR A 1017 17.50 -10.94 30.73
CA THR A 1017 18.74 -11.18 31.47
C THR A 1017 18.71 -12.48 32.28
N SER A 1018 17.71 -13.36 32.06
CA SER A 1018 17.52 -14.60 32.82
C SER A 1018 18.74 -15.53 32.75
N GLU A 1019 19.33 -15.68 31.57
CA GLU A 1019 20.44 -16.61 31.32
C GLU A 1019 21.84 -15.97 31.48
N VAL A 1020 21.92 -14.64 31.31
CA VAL A 1020 23.20 -13.91 31.17
C VAL A 1020 23.51 -12.98 32.34
N GLY A 1021 22.56 -12.80 33.26
CA GLY A 1021 22.69 -11.87 34.37
C GLY A 1021 22.65 -10.40 33.92
N GLU A 1022 22.95 -9.48 34.83
CA GLU A 1022 22.83 -8.04 34.53
C GLU A 1022 23.85 -7.58 33.48
N ILE A 1023 23.33 -7.15 32.33
CA ILE A 1023 24.14 -6.63 31.22
C ILE A 1023 24.07 -5.11 31.12
N GLN A 1024 25.14 -4.51 30.60
CA GLN A 1024 25.12 -3.10 30.22
C GLN A 1024 24.36 -2.91 28.91
N VAL A 1025 23.44 -1.95 28.89
CA VAL A 1025 22.66 -1.57 27.71
C VAL A 1025 22.90 -0.09 27.47
N LYS A 1026 23.18 0.30 26.22
CA LYS A 1026 23.33 1.71 25.85
C LYS A 1026 22.05 2.48 26.21
N LYS A 1027 22.21 3.69 26.71
CA LYS A 1027 21.08 4.52 27.16
C LYS A 1027 20.21 5.00 26.00
N TYR A 1028 20.84 5.34 24.87
CA TYR A 1028 20.17 5.71 23.63
C TYR A 1028 21.13 5.54 22.43
N GLN A 1029 20.57 5.40 21.22
CA GLN A 1029 21.28 5.39 19.95
C GLN A 1029 20.46 6.17 18.92
N SER A 1030 20.99 7.29 18.41
CA SER A 1030 20.34 8.08 17.36
C SER A 1030 20.96 7.75 16.02
N PHE A 1031 20.15 7.48 15.00
CA PHE A 1031 20.64 7.19 13.66
C PHE A 1031 20.76 8.43 12.77
N VAL A 1032 20.03 9.49 13.11
CA VAL A 1032 20.00 10.73 12.33
C VAL A 1032 20.16 11.93 13.26
N GLN A 1033 20.60 13.05 12.68
CA GLN A 1033 20.63 14.36 13.31
C GLN A 1033 19.99 15.39 12.37
N ASN A 1034 19.14 16.27 12.90
CA ASN A 1034 18.50 17.37 12.17
C ASN A 1034 17.78 16.94 10.88
N PHE A 1035 17.08 15.79 10.89
CA PHE A 1035 16.21 15.42 9.78
C PHE A 1035 15.00 16.38 9.73
N PRO A 1036 14.59 16.89 8.55
CA PRO A 1036 13.49 17.84 8.45
C PRO A 1036 12.16 17.21 8.89
N PRO A 1037 11.47 17.74 9.92
CA PRO A 1037 10.27 17.11 10.47
C PRO A 1037 9.05 17.22 9.53
N GLY A 1038 9.09 18.05 8.49
CA GLY A 1038 8.06 18.14 7.46
C GLY A 1038 8.25 17.14 6.30
N ILE A 1039 9.27 16.27 6.36
CA ILE A 1039 9.54 15.24 5.35
C ILE A 1039 9.28 13.86 5.95
N HIS A 1040 8.50 13.05 5.24
CA HIS A 1040 8.29 11.66 5.58
C HIS A 1040 9.31 10.77 4.86
N LEU A 1041 10.06 9.97 5.63
CA LEU A 1041 10.88 8.89 5.09
C LEU A 1041 9.99 7.68 4.82
N VAL A 1042 9.56 7.48 3.58
CA VAL A 1042 8.71 6.34 3.18
C VAL A 1042 9.46 5.04 3.41
N THR A 1043 10.70 4.94 2.91
CA THR A 1043 11.59 3.81 3.20
C THR A 1043 13.05 4.17 2.96
N MET A 1044 13.95 3.40 3.57
CA MET A 1044 15.38 3.43 3.30
C MET A 1044 15.84 1.99 3.10
N ARG A 1045 15.93 1.57 1.83
CA ARG A 1045 16.00 0.17 1.44
C ARG A 1045 17.33 -0.17 0.77
N THR A 1046 18.10 -1.08 1.35
CA THR A 1046 19.36 -1.58 0.74
C THR A 1046 19.06 -2.32 -0.57
N ILE A 1047 19.82 -2.00 -1.62
CA ILE A 1047 19.76 -2.69 -2.92
C ILE A 1047 20.79 -3.82 -2.99
N THR A 1048 20.59 -4.78 -3.90
CA THR A 1048 21.56 -5.86 -4.11
C THR A 1048 22.86 -5.32 -4.70
N ASP A 1049 23.97 -6.01 -4.46
CA ASP A 1049 25.23 -5.72 -5.11
C ASP A 1049 25.13 -5.95 -6.64
N ASP A 1050 25.84 -5.13 -7.41
CA ASP A 1050 25.80 -5.17 -8.87
C ASP A 1050 26.52 -6.41 -9.45
N ILE A 1051 27.40 -7.05 -8.66
CA ILE A 1051 28.20 -8.22 -9.07
C ILE A 1051 27.72 -9.48 -8.32
N LEU A 1052 27.51 -9.34 -7.01
CA LEU A 1052 27.13 -10.44 -6.13
C LEU A 1052 25.64 -10.33 -5.76
N GLU A 1053 24.75 -10.74 -6.65
CA GLU A 1053 23.28 -10.54 -6.54
C GLU A 1053 22.66 -11.04 -5.21
N GLN A 1054 23.27 -12.03 -4.56
CA GLN A 1054 22.84 -12.57 -3.26
C GLN A 1054 23.28 -11.74 -2.05
N PHE A 1055 24.10 -10.71 -2.26
CA PHE A 1055 24.72 -9.92 -1.18
C PHE A 1055 24.18 -8.48 -1.16
N PRO A 1056 24.08 -7.87 0.04
CA PRO A 1056 23.64 -6.49 0.19
C PRO A 1056 24.73 -5.50 -0.26
N SER A 1057 24.36 -4.52 -1.08
CA SER A 1057 25.23 -3.41 -1.47
C SER A 1057 25.51 -2.44 -0.31
N SER A 1058 26.49 -1.55 -0.49
CA SER A 1058 26.65 -0.31 0.32
C SER A 1058 25.72 0.82 -0.13
N SER A 1059 24.93 0.58 -1.17
CA SER A 1059 23.94 1.53 -1.69
C SER A 1059 22.53 1.18 -1.21
N CYS A 1060 21.69 2.20 -1.10
CA CYS A 1060 20.27 2.06 -0.80
C CYS A 1060 19.44 3.05 -1.61
N TYR A 1061 18.14 2.79 -1.71
CA TYR A 1061 17.14 3.77 -2.12
C TYR A 1061 16.54 4.42 -0.88
N MET A 1062 16.69 5.75 -0.78
CA MET A 1062 16.02 6.59 0.18
C MET A 1062 14.81 7.23 -0.50
N VAL A 1063 13.62 6.75 -0.16
CA VAL A 1063 12.35 7.25 -0.71
C VAL A 1063 11.77 8.25 0.28
N LEU A 1064 11.57 9.48 -0.20
CA LEU A 1064 11.09 10.61 0.57
C LEU A 1064 9.75 11.09 0.02
N GLN A 1065 8.86 11.48 0.92
CA GLN A 1065 7.60 12.14 0.60
C GLN A 1065 7.53 13.45 1.36
N ARG A 1066 7.00 14.50 0.73
CA ARG A 1066 6.60 15.73 1.42
C ARG A 1066 5.06 15.76 1.52
N PRO A 1067 4.48 15.36 2.66
CA PRO A 1067 3.04 15.50 2.87
C PRO A 1067 2.62 16.96 2.73
N ALA A 1068 1.41 17.18 2.20
CA ALA A 1068 0.75 18.48 2.25
C ALA A 1068 -0.41 18.42 3.24
N HIS A 1069 -0.69 19.55 3.89
CA HIS A 1069 -1.73 19.66 4.91
C HIS A 1069 -2.66 20.81 4.60
N SER A 1070 -3.91 20.71 5.05
CA SER A 1070 -4.85 21.83 4.96
C SER A 1070 -4.39 22.99 5.84
N CYS A 1071 -4.36 24.19 5.25
CA CYS A 1071 -4.08 25.43 5.96
C CYS A 1071 -5.32 25.99 6.69
N THR A 1072 -6.50 25.46 6.41
CA THR A 1072 -7.79 25.96 6.93
C THR A 1072 -8.36 25.09 8.03
N VAL A 1073 -7.77 23.92 8.32
CA VAL A 1073 -8.32 22.96 9.29
C VAL A 1073 -7.32 22.64 10.39
N GLY A 1074 -7.77 22.69 11.63
CA GLY A 1074 -6.97 22.27 12.79
C GLY A 1074 -5.86 23.26 13.17
N LEU A 1075 -4.87 22.76 13.91
CA LEU A 1075 -3.76 23.57 14.42
C LEU A 1075 -2.71 23.82 13.32
N ARG A 1076 -2.36 25.10 13.08
CA ARG A 1076 -1.30 25.49 12.14
C ARG A 1076 0.07 25.40 12.80
N ARG A 1077 0.91 24.45 12.39
CA ARG A 1077 2.33 24.41 12.78
C ARG A 1077 3.22 24.08 11.57
N PRO A 1078 3.61 25.08 10.75
CA PRO A 1078 4.52 24.83 9.65
C PRO A 1078 5.80 24.17 10.18
N LYS A 1079 6.16 23.02 9.60
CA LYS A 1079 7.37 22.27 9.93
C LYS A 1079 8.42 22.55 8.86
N PRO A 1080 9.70 22.77 9.22
CA PRO A 1080 10.77 22.88 8.22
C PRO A 1080 10.82 21.65 7.31
N THR A 1081 10.91 21.86 6.01
CA THR A 1081 10.98 20.78 5.00
C THR A 1081 12.35 20.68 4.33
N ALA A 1082 13.18 21.72 4.45
CA ALA A 1082 14.50 21.76 3.84
C ALA A 1082 15.54 20.95 4.63
N PHE A 1083 16.31 20.14 3.91
CA PHE A 1083 17.56 19.55 4.39
C PHE A 1083 18.61 20.65 4.60
N THR A 1084 19.51 20.47 5.56
CA THR A 1084 20.55 21.46 5.89
C THR A 1084 21.93 20.79 5.93
N PRO A 1085 23.05 21.55 5.91
CA PRO A 1085 24.39 21.00 6.12
C PRO A 1085 24.55 20.25 7.46
N LYS A 1086 23.66 20.54 8.42
CA LYS A 1086 23.64 19.90 9.74
C LYS A 1086 22.84 18.60 9.74
N THR A 1087 22.16 18.25 8.66
CA THR A 1087 21.44 16.99 8.52
C THR A 1087 22.45 15.88 8.25
N GLN A 1088 22.59 14.94 9.19
CA GLN A 1088 23.64 13.91 9.14
C GLN A 1088 23.10 12.55 9.57
N PHE A 1089 23.64 11.48 8.98
CA PHE A 1089 23.47 10.12 9.47
C PHE A 1089 24.61 9.81 10.44
N ASN A 1090 24.27 9.53 11.70
CA ASN A 1090 25.27 9.43 12.77
C ASN A 1090 26.18 8.21 12.56
N GLY A 1091 27.49 8.44 12.53
CA GLY A 1091 28.48 7.37 12.33
C GLY A 1091 28.56 6.86 10.89
N LEU A 1092 27.95 7.55 9.93
CA LEU A 1092 27.94 7.18 8.52
C LEU A 1092 28.39 8.34 7.64
N ARG A 1093 29.27 8.05 6.68
CA ARG A 1093 29.66 8.99 5.62
C ARG A 1093 28.93 8.62 4.33
N ILE A 1094 28.32 9.61 3.69
CA ILE A 1094 27.75 9.46 2.34
C ILE A 1094 28.88 9.69 1.34
N LYS A 1095 29.16 8.71 0.48
CA LYS A 1095 30.13 8.83 -0.62
C LYS A 1095 29.53 9.43 -1.87
N ASN A 1096 28.27 9.11 -2.16
CA ASN A 1096 27.57 9.60 -3.34
C ASN A 1096 26.07 9.66 -3.09
N LEU A 1097 25.43 10.71 -3.58
CA LEU A 1097 23.99 10.93 -3.52
C LEU A 1097 23.48 11.24 -4.93
N THR A 1098 22.53 10.47 -5.42
CA THR A 1098 22.04 10.62 -6.80
C THR A 1098 20.52 10.59 -6.84
N SER A 1099 19.91 11.60 -7.47
CA SER A 1099 18.49 11.59 -7.79
C SER A 1099 18.21 10.61 -8.92
N VAL A 1100 17.22 9.75 -8.71
CA VAL A 1100 16.79 8.71 -9.65
C VAL A 1100 15.28 8.78 -9.85
N SER A 1101 14.75 8.08 -10.85
CA SER A 1101 13.29 7.85 -10.94
C SER A 1101 12.81 7.09 -9.71
N LEU A 1102 11.50 7.12 -9.45
CA LEU A 1102 10.90 6.59 -8.22
C LEU A 1102 11.41 5.18 -7.85
N THR A 1103 11.58 4.32 -8.84
CA THR A 1103 12.05 2.93 -8.64
C THR A 1103 13.50 2.69 -9.08
N GLY A 1104 14.29 3.75 -9.34
CA GLY A 1104 15.69 3.62 -9.72
C GLY A 1104 15.95 3.17 -11.17
N LEU A 1105 14.94 3.22 -12.04
CA LEU A 1105 15.07 2.83 -13.45
C LEU A 1105 15.97 3.82 -14.21
N LYS A 1106 15.73 5.14 -14.04
CA LYS A 1106 16.51 6.22 -14.66
C LYS A 1106 17.34 6.97 -13.62
N THR A 1107 18.56 7.36 -13.99
CA THR A 1107 19.42 8.24 -13.18
C THR A 1107 19.30 9.67 -13.71
N TYR A 1108 19.03 10.64 -12.84
CA TYR A 1108 18.86 12.04 -13.25
C TYR A 1108 20.10 12.89 -12.97
N LYS A 1109 20.39 13.18 -11.70
CA LYS A 1109 21.44 14.12 -11.31
C LYS A 1109 22.14 13.66 -10.03
N THR A 1110 23.46 13.71 -10.03
CA THR A 1110 24.28 13.59 -8.82
C THR A 1110 24.21 14.89 -8.01
N LEU A 1111 23.93 14.77 -6.73
CA LEU A 1111 23.90 15.88 -5.78
C LEU A 1111 25.27 16.01 -5.10
N VAL A 1112 25.63 17.24 -4.72
CA VAL A 1112 26.91 17.49 -4.04
C VAL A 1112 26.75 17.10 -2.57
N ASP A 1113 25.68 17.58 -1.94
CA ASP A 1113 25.40 17.36 -0.52
C ASP A 1113 23.91 17.05 -0.27
N ILE A 1114 23.61 16.54 0.94
CA ILE A 1114 22.23 16.22 1.34
C ILE A 1114 21.32 17.45 1.41
N GLU A 1115 21.89 18.65 1.57
CA GLU A 1115 21.14 19.92 1.53
C GLU A 1115 20.55 20.24 0.15
N ASP A 1116 21.07 19.62 -0.92
CA ASP A 1116 20.54 19.77 -2.27
C ASP A 1116 19.23 18.97 -2.49
N VAL A 1117 18.81 18.15 -1.52
CA VAL A 1117 17.56 17.39 -1.56
C VAL A 1117 16.38 18.36 -1.46
N LYS A 1118 15.51 18.35 -2.49
CA LYS A 1118 14.33 19.22 -2.60
C LYS A 1118 13.11 18.44 -3.04
N LEU A 1119 12.02 18.64 -2.29
CA LEU A 1119 10.70 18.05 -2.56
C LEU A 1119 9.62 19.13 -2.60
N GLU A 1120 8.78 19.08 -3.62
CA GLU A 1120 7.56 19.88 -3.71
C GLU A 1120 6.44 19.27 -2.86
N PRO A 1121 5.42 20.04 -2.43
CA PRO A 1121 4.30 19.49 -1.67
C PRO A 1121 3.59 18.35 -2.43
N VAL A 1122 3.22 17.28 -1.72
CA VAL A 1122 2.62 16.03 -2.26
C VAL A 1122 3.59 15.21 -3.12
N GLU A 1123 4.84 15.64 -3.29
CA GLU A 1123 5.81 14.90 -4.11
C GLU A 1123 6.39 13.68 -3.37
N VAL A 1124 6.63 12.61 -4.13
CA VAL A 1124 7.40 11.43 -3.69
C VAL A 1124 8.60 11.27 -4.62
N LYS A 1125 9.80 11.21 -4.05
CA LYS A 1125 11.07 11.14 -4.78
C LYS A 1125 12.01 10.11 -4.19
N THR A 1126 12.85 9.54 -5.05
CA THR A 1126 13.86 8.55 -4.65
C THR A 1126 15.27 9.06 -4.91
N TYR A 1127 16.13 8.84 -3.92
CA TYR A 1127 17.56 9.11 -4.01
C TYR A 1127 18.33 7.81 -3.79
N LYS A 1128 19.26 7.49 -4.70
CA LYS A 1128 20.26 6.44 -4.50
C LYS A 1128 21.37 7.01 -3.62
N VAL A 1129 21.53 6.46 -2.42
CA VAL A 1129 22.55 6.86 -1.45
C VAL A 1129 23.60 5.76 -1.38
N LYS A 1130 24.87 6.11 -1.58
CA LYS A 1130 26.01 5.21 -1.39
C LYS A 1130 26.81 5.63 -0.16
N PHE A 1131 26.97 4.70 0.76
CA PHE A 1131 27.77 4.88 1.99
C PHE A 1131 29.24 4.45 1.79
#